data_AF-A0A3L7X358-F1
#
_entry.id   AF-A0A3L7X358-F1
#
_cell.length_a   1.000
_cell.length_b   1.000
_cell.length_c   1.000
_cell.angle_alpha   90.00
_cell.angle_beta   90.00
_cell.angle_gamma   90.00
#
_symmetry.space_group_name_H-M   'P 1'
#
loop_
_entity.id
_entity.type
_entity.pdbx_description
1 polymer ?
#
loop_
_entity_poly.entity_id
_entity_poly.type
_entity_poly.pdbx_seq_one_letter_code
_entity_poly.pdbx_strand_id
1 'polypeptide(L)'
;MTALFRSAFRSPLQVIWLLLAGMILTACNDLPAPRLPRPVEEVMQDFTLFADPVAMLGERPPGTVKDATEYYLQLFQPGEQLPRIFETTRIYDRTGTLLAELFNEGRRTWVTLDRISPFLIDATIATEDSTFFVNTGIDPRRMVGAAIQNVEAGGVVSGASTITMQLARGLFLLDNSRYDQSLERKSIEVELARQLTLRFSKDELLEMYLNLANYGNLTYGPEAASQVYFGKSAADLTMAEATLLAGIPQQPANLDLFTNFDAARSRQQIVLELMVRHDYMEQAEANVVYEQPIELIPRSDVVRSLTPHFTQFIEEYLDSFLTDANREQSAPGRVWDSRRAGLEVTTSLDLSMQRLAERILAESITAQQARYGMSNGALVALDPTSGGILAMVSSLDFDNEAIDGQVNVAISRRQPGSAIKPILYAAALDDSTISPATVIWDTPVSYQLGAGQAYRPVNYDGRFHGPVSVRTALANSYNVPAVRLLQSVGGERMLAEAHKLGIASLDKKASSYGPSLSLGAGEVTLLELTGAFRVFANAGQFTPVNGLLRVTDSLGRLLPTQPAPVQAISTATAFQITDILSDNVARTPIFGANSVLLLPLPAAAKTGTTTDFRDNWTVGYTRHLVVGVWAGNSDGTPMRGSSGVSGAAPVWRTFMLAVTGDEAARSRFGLPLAEDQWQFTPPPDVTAIDICPPGVTCREGGEYFSAAWLARTSVENPIADSVVTEVVVPAYRDRSGASYWNAYCKPEDANEGVARTLARLSGSVGLAPEQPQAAKPQASGGLLAEALRQTASGPVIAQPAPTEPIVYYPDSELEFFRQVGSALNRGASVYLGNCADLNYYTVAPGDSWTALARQMGLTVGELQTANLHVLRQSGYLLVGDRLLLPRAIVIDQTQESVVHTVAEGESWTSIADPYDLPLRLLLTTNPEVVRAFYILRPGDQLRVPVSLSQSVELR
;
A
#
# COMPACT_ATOMS: atom_id res chain seq x y z
N MET A 1 -43.75 27.50 61.42
CA MET A 1 -43.56 27.28 62.86
C MET A 1 -42.20 26.65 63.04
N THR A 2 -41.24 27.40 63.57
CA THR A 2 -40.94 27.30 65.00
C THR A 2 -40.82 25.83 65.40
N ALA A 3 -39.62 25.32 65.53
CA ALA A 3 -38.60 25.78 66.48
C ALA A 3 -38.43 24.65 67.46
N LEU A 4 -37.22 24.63 68.00
CA LEU A 4 -36.88 23.96 69.23
C LEU A 4 -36.87 22.44 69.14
N PHE A 5 -35.78 21.93 69.70
CA PHE A 5 -35.51 20.54 70.00
C PHE A 5 -34.98 19.74 68.79
N ARG A 6 -33.76 19.19 68.83
CA ARG A 6 -33.07 18.71 70.02
C ARG A 6 -31.58 18.48 69.80
N SER A 7 -30.91 18.76 70.91
CA SER A 7 -29.75 18.07 71.47
C SER A 7 -28.37 18.37 70.88
N ALA A 8 -27.82 19.44 71.44
CA ALA A 8 -26.47 19.46 71.97
C ALA A 8 -26.21 18.22 72.86
N PHE A 9 -25.07 17.56 72.66
CA PHE A 9 -23.98 17.47 73.65
C PHE A 9 -22.94 16.46 73.15
N ARG A 10 -21.71 16.94 72.89
CA ARG A 10 -20.44 16.48 73.50
C ARG A 10 -19.27 16.93 72.63
N SER A 11 -18.40 17.76 73.21
CA SER A 11 -17.05 17.99 72.70
C SER A 11 -16.29 16.67 72.65
N PRO A 12 -15.29 16.54 71.77
CA PRO A 12 -13.94 16.80 72.29
C PRO A 12 -12.96 17.45 71.30
N LEU A 13 -12.04 18.20 71.89
CA LEU A 13 -10.80 18.76 71.37
C LEU A 13 -9.78 17.68 70.91
N GLN A 14 -10.20 16.74 70.07
CA GLN A 14 -9.32 15.73 69.44
C GLN A 14 -9.36 15.73 67.91
N VAL A 15 -10.16 16.60 67.28
CA VAL A 15 -10.23 16.72 65.81
C VAL A 15 -9.19 17.72 65.25
N ILE A 16 -8.69 18.64 66.07
CA ILE A 16 -7.82 19.73 65.60
C ILE A 16 -6.38 19.27 65.30
N TRP A 17 -5.91 18.20 65.94
CA TRP A 17 -4.57 17.64 65.64
C TRP A 17 -4.56 16.63 64.47
N LEU A 18 -5.72 16.05 64.12
CA LEU A 18 -5.86 15.18 62.94
C LEU A 18 -6.10 16.00 61.65
N LEU A 19 -6.63 17.22 61.74
CA LEU A 19 -6.79 18.12 60.60
C LEU A 19 -5.49 18.86 60.20
N LEU A 20 -4.54 19.03 61.12
CA LEU A 20 -3.25 19.67 60.83
C LEU A 20 -2.19 18.72 60.23
N ALA A 21 -2.34 17.40 60.40
CA ALA A 21 -1.52 16.41 59.71
C ALA A 21 -2.00 16.11 58.27
N GLY A 22 -3.26 16.43 57.96
CA GLY A 22 -3.84 16.28 56.61
C GLY A 22 -3.60 17.46 55.66
N MET A 23 -3.21 18.63 56.17
CA MET A 23 -2.94 19.82 55.34
C MET A 23 -1.47 19.96 54.90
N ILE A 24 -0.56 19.11 55.38
CA ILE A 24 0.87 19.16 55.02
C ILE A 24 1.25 18.07 54.00
N LEU A 25 0.31 17.18 53.61
CA LEU A 25 0.51 16.13 52.59
C LEU A 25 -0.35 16.29 51.33
N THR A 26 -1.07 17.40 51.16
CA THR A 26 -1.79 17.74 49.91
C THR A 26 -1.16 18.91 49.14
N ALA A 27 -0.06 19.47 49.64
CA ALA A 27 0.70 20.51 48.96
C ALA A 27 1.79 19.91 48.06
N CYS A 28 1.41 19.05 47.10
CA CYS A 28 2.20 18.63 45.93
C CYS A 28 1.29 17.75 45.04
N ASN A 29 0.42 18.38 44.23
CA ASN A 29 -0.09 17.86 42.93
C ASN A 29 -1.31 18.61 42.36
N ASP A 30 -1.59 19.84 42.78
CA ASP A 30 -2.52 20.70 42.04
C ASP A 30 -1.79 21.96 41.55
N LEU A 31 -0.95 21.77 40.52
CA LEU A 31 -0.83 22.83 39.52
C LEU A 31 -2.23 22.92 38.88
N PRO A 32 -2.87 24.10 38.83
CA PRO A 32 -4.18 24.21 38.20
C PRO A 32 -4.06 23.70 36.77
N ALA A 33 -4.82 22.65 36.44
CA ALA A 33 -5.01 22.26 35.06
C ALA A 33 -5.44 23.49 34.25
N PRO A 34 -4.93 23.69 33.03
CA PRO A 34 -5.39 24.79 32.19
C PRO A 34 -6.91 24.66 32.05
N ARG A 35 -7.63 25.72 32.44
CA ARG A 35 -9.09 25.76 32.32
C ARG A 35 -9.43 25.51 30.84
N LEU A 36 -10.30 24.54 30.58
CA LEU A 36 -10.89 24.30 29.26
C LEU A 36 -11.43 25.62 28.68
N PRO A 37 -11.26 25.89 27.37
CA PRO A 37 -11.76 27.12 26.76
C PRO A 37 -13.29 27.18 26.89
N ARG A 38 -13.80 28.29 27.43
CA ARG A 38 -15.24 28.59 27.44
C ARG A 38 -15.69 29.00 26.02
N PRO A 39 -16.95 28.73 25.63
CA PRO A 39 -17.52 29.26 24.39
C PRO A 39 -17.37 30.79 24.32
N VAL A 40 -17.04 31.32 23.13
CA VAL A 40 -16.86 32.78 22.95
C VAL A 40 -18.16 33.53 23.24
N GLU A 41 -19.32 32.92 23.01
CA GLU A 41 -20.61 33.52 23.38
C GLU A 41 -20.74 33.73 24.90
N GLU A 42 -20.22 32.85 25.75
CA GLU A 42 -20.20 33.05 27.20
C GLU A 42 -19.20 34.13 27.62
N VAL A 43 -18.02 34.17 26.98
CA VAL A 43 -16.98 35.19 27.23
C VAL A 43 -17.45 36.59 26.78
N MET A 44 -18.16 36.66 25.66
CA MET A 44 -18.73 37.90 25.12
C MET A 44 -20.02 38.31 25.87
N GLN A 45 -20.81 37.36 26.36
CA GLN A 45 -21.95 37.65 27.24
C GLN A 45 -21.49 38.17 28.60
N ASP A 46 -20.43 37.61 29.18
CA ASP A 46 -19.82 38.12 30.43
C ASP A 46 -19.19 39.52 30.27
N PHE A 47 -18.76 39.89 29.05
CA PHE A 47 -18.25 41.23 28.71
C PHE A 47 -19.29 42.34 28.97
N THR A 48 -20.58 42.00 28.92
CA THR A 48 -21.69 42.93 29.16
C THR A 48 -22.13 43.00 30.63
N LEU A 49 -21.67 42.09 31.50
CA LEU A 49 -22.28 41.86 32.81
C LEU A 49 -21.45 42.31 34.03
N PHE A 50 -20.11 42.33 34.03
CA PHE A 50 -19.34 42.90 35.18
C PHE A 50 -17.96 43.50 34.83
N ALA A 51 -17.52 44.37 35.74
CA ALA A 51 -16.39 45.28 35.68
C ALA A 51 -15.02 44.63 35.46
N ASP A 52 -14.22 45.37 34.68
CA ASP A 52 -12.79 45.27 34.41
C ASP A 52 -12.31 44.37 33.25
N PRO A 53 -12.45 44.85 31.99
CA PRO A 53 -11.82 44.24 30.81
C PRO A 53 -10.27 44.15 30.89
N VAL A 54 -9.60 44.76 31.89
CA VAL A 54 -8.13 44.75 32.05
C VAL A 54 -7.56 43.37 32.38
N ALA A 55 -8.32 42.49 33.01
CA ALA A 55 -7.86 41.16 33.41
C ALA A 55 -7.95 40.09 32.29
N MET A 56 -8.58 40.39 31.15
CA MET A 56 -9.02 39.36 30.19
C MET A 56 -7.94 38.90 29.20
N LEU A 57 -7.03 39.79 28.77
CA LEU A 57 -5.92 39.44 27.86
C LEU A 57 -4.73 38.76 28.57
N GLY A 58 -4.75 38.68 29.91
CA GLY A 58 -3.65 38.10 30.70
C GLY A 58 -2.34 38.89 30.59
N GLU A 59 -1.21 38.25 30.91
CA GLU A 59 0.12 38.75 30.52
C GLU A 59 0.36 38.50 29.02
N ARG A 60 1.34 39.20 28.43
CA ARG A 60 1.78 38.90 27.06
C ARG A 60 2.21 37.42 26.97
N PRO A 61 1.67 36.63 26.04
CA PRO A 61 2.10 35.25 25.83
C PRO A 61 3.60 35.17 25.53
N PRO A 62 4.32 34.18 26.08
CA PRO A 62 5.74 33.99 25.76
C PRO A 62 5.92 33.57 24.29
N GLY A 63 7.10 33.85 23.73
CA GLY A 63 7.44 33.51 22.34
C GLY A 63 7.54 34.73 21.43
N THR A 64 7.47 34.48 20.13
CA THR A 64 7.53 35.50 19.08
C THR A 64 6.23 36.31 18.98
N VAL A 65 6.24 37.40 18.23
CA VAL A 65 5.04 38.20 17.93
C VAL A 65 3.95 37.33 17.29
N LYS A 66 4.36 36.43 16.40
CA LYS A 66 3.50 35.45 15.75
C LYS A 66 2.90 34.45 16.74
N ASP A 67 3.68 33.91 17.67
CA ASP A 67 3.18 33.00 18.72
C ASP A 67 2.10 33.66 19.58
N ALA A 68 2.34 34.92 19.99
CA ALA A 68 1.36 35.69 20.74
C ALA A 68 0.09 35.98 19.93
N THR A 69 0.23 36.24 18.63
CA THR A 69 -0.91 36.45 17.71
C THR A 69 -1.74 35.17 17.58
N GLU A 70 -1.08 34.03 17.36
CA GLU A 70 -1.71 32.72 17.24
C GLU A 70 -2.44 32.34 18.54
N TYR A 71 -1.82 32.59 19.70
CA TYR A 71 -2.43 32.37 21.01
C TYR A 71 -3.75 33.14 21.15
N TYR A 72 -3.75 34.44 20.81
CA TYR A 72 -4.97 35.25 20.92
C TYR A 72 -6.05 34.82 19.92
N LEU A 73 -5.68 34.48 18.69
CA LEU A 73 -6.64 33.97 17.70
C LEU A 73 -7.25 32.64 18.15
N GLN A 74 -6.46 31.72 18.71
CA GLN A 74 -6.99 30.46 19.25
C GLN A 74 -7.93 30.67 20.44
N LEU A 75 -7.66 31.68 21.27
CA LEU A 75 -8.45 31.97 22.47
C LEU A 75 -9.78 32.68 22.15
N PHE A 76 -9.75 33.70 21.29
CA PHE A 76 -10.88 34.59 21.04
C PHE A 76 -11.61 34.31 19.73
N GLN A 77 -10.99 33.56 18.81
CA GLN A 77 -11.59 33.11 17.56
C GLN A 77 -11.34 31.61 17.37
N PRO A 78 -11.87 30.76 18.27
CA PRO A 78 -11.69 29.34 18.15
C PRO A 78 -12.31 28.86 16.84
N GLY A 79 -11.66 27.88 16.23
CA GLY A 79 -12.23 27.12 15.13
C GLY A 79 -11.58 25.75 15.07
N GLU A 80 -12.15 24.89 14.24
CA GLU A 80 -11.76 23.48 14.16
C GLU A 80 -10.36 23.29 13.57
N GLN A 81 -9.98 24.15 12.62
CA GLN A 81 -8.69 24.07 11.91
C GLN A 81 -7.58 24.85 12.62
N LEU A 82 -6.42 24.20 12.74
CA LEU A 82 -5.16 24.76 13.24
C LEU A 82 -4.06 24.73 12.16
N PRO A 83 -3.13 25.70 12.17
CA PRO A 83 -3.11 26.92 13.00
C PRO A 83 -4.17 27.95 12.59
N ARG A 84 -4.44 28.95 13.44
CA ARG A 84 -5.43 30.02 13.18
C ARG A 84 -4.87 31.10 12.26
N ILE A 85 -3.60 31.47 12.42
CA ILE A 85 -2.82 32.16 11.41
C ILE A 85 -2.53 31.14 10.32
N PHE A 86 -3.23 31.25 9.19
CA PHE A 86 -2.85 30.48 8.02
C PHE A 86 -1.58 31.06 7.40
N GLU A 87 -0.71 30.18 6.94
CA GLU A 87 0.43 30.48 6.08
C GLU A 87 0.55 29.45 4.97
N THR A 88 1.13 29.89 3.85
CA THR A 88 1.31 29.07 2.67
C THR A 88 2.32 27.98 2.93
N THR A 89 1.90 26.73 2.75
CA THR A 89 2.82 25.59 2.74
C THR A 89 3.47 25.45 1.37
N ARG A 90 4.78 25.24 1.34
CA ARG A 90 5.57 25.09 0.13
C ARG A 90 6.21 23.71 0.07
N ILE A 91 6.02 23.03 -1.06
CA ILE A 91 6.56 21.69 -1.31
C ILE A 91 7.68 21.83 -2.34
N TYR A 92 8.86 21.33 -2.00
CA TYR A 92 10.04 21.34 -2.86
C TYR A 92 10.49 19.93 -3.19
N ASP A 93 11.15 19.79 -4.33
CA ASP A 93 11.89 18.59 -4.69
C ASP A 93 13.16 18.46 -3.83
N ARG A 94 13.87 17.34 -3.97
CA ARG A 94 15.10 17.07 -3.19
C ARG A 94 16.26 18.02 -3.48
N THR A 95 16.17 18.81 -4.56
CA THR A 95 17.19 19.79 -4.99
C THR A 95 16.84 21.23 -4.60
N GLY A 96 15.64 21.47 -4.03
CA GLY A 96 15.15 22.78 -3.63
C GLY A 96 14.27 23.48 -4.68
N THR A 97 13.85 22.79 -5.74
CA THR A 97 12.91 23.35 -6.73
C THR A 97 11.49 23.32 -6.17
N LEU A 98 10.79 24.45 -6.18
CA LEU A 98 9.38 24.52 -5.75
C LEU A 98 8.50 23.69 -6.68
N LEU A 99 7.81 22.69 -6.13
CA LEU A 99 6.88 21.81 -6.82
C LEU A 99 5.45 22.34 -6.76
N ALA A 100 5.02 22.81 -5.58
CA ALA A 100 3.66 23.29 -5.35
C ALA A 100 3.59 24.24 -4.13
N GLU A 101 2.60 25.12 -4.16
CA GLU A 101 2.14 25.89 -3.00
C GLU A 101 0.76 25.35 -2.59
N LEU A 102 0.57 25.12 -1.29
CA LEU A 102 -0.68 24.69 -0.70
C LEU A 102 -1.27 25.84 0.14
N PHE A 103 -2.51 26.22 -0.15
CA PHE A 103 -3.27 27.22 0.59
C PHE A 103 -4.79 27.09 0.34
N ASN A 104 -5.60 27.57 1.29
CA ASN A 104 -7.06 27.64 1.17
C ASN A 104 -7.56 29.09 1.09
N GLU A 105 -7.27 29.89 2.11
CA GLU A 105 -7.78 31.26 2.28
C GLU A 105 -7.02 32.26 1.42
N GLY A 106 -5.74 32.00 1.19
CA GLY A 106 -4.84 32.85 0.44
C GLY A 106 -3.37 32.59 0.77
N ARG A 107 -2.50 33.40 0.19
CA ARG A 107 -1.07 33.34 0.43
C ARG A 107 -0.68 34.21 1.62
N ARG A 108 0.13 33.66 2.52
CA ARG A 108 0.80 34.40 3.60
C ARG A 108 2.16 33.81 3.89
N THR A 109 3.13 34.69 4.15
CA THR A 109 4.40 34.36 4.79
C THR A 109 4.64 35.41 5.85
N TRP A 110 4.68 35.00 7.12
CA TRP A 110 4.95 35.94 8.21
C TRP A 110 6.41 36.37 8.18
N VAL A 111 6.66 37.68 8.19
CA VAL A 111 7.99 38.25 8.28
C VAL A 111 8.08 39.23 9.45
N THR A 112 9.24 39.28 10.10
CA THR A 112 9.50 40.24 11.17
C THR A 112 9.55 41.66 10.62
N LEU A 113 9.33 42.67 11.46
CA LEU A 113 9.24 44.07 11.01
C LEU A 113 10.49 44.55 10.26
N ASP A 114 11.69 44.09 10.64
CA ASP A 114 12.97 44.41 9.99
C ASP A 114 13.13 43.81 8.58
N ARG A 115 12.24 42.89 8.20
CA ARG A 115 12.16 42.27 6.87
C ARG A 115 11.09 42.91 5.98
N ILE A 116 10.57 44.07 6.39
CA ILE A 116 9.62 44.88 5.63
C ILE A 116 10.31 46.19 5.25
N SER A 117 10.16 46.62 3.99
CA SER A 117 10.75 47.88 3.52
C SER A 117 10.31 49.06 4.41
N PRO A 118 11.25 49.90 4.86
CA PRO A 118 10.92 51.05 5.70
C PRO A 118 9.96 52.02 4.99
N PHE A 119 10.02 52.10 3.66
CA PHE A 119 9.09 52.90 2.87
C PHE A 119 7.64 52.41 2.99
N LEU A 120 7.42 51.10 3.11
CA LEU A 120 6.08 50.55 3.29
C LEU A 120 5.56 50.81 4.69
N ILE A 121 6.45 50.71 5.69
CA ILE A 121 6.15 51.04 7.10
C ILE A 121 5.71 52.50 7.19
N ASP A 122 6.52 53.44 6.68
CA ASP A 122 6.24 54.88 6.72
C ASP A 122 4.96 55.24 5.96
N ALA A 123 4.78 54.70 4.75
CA ALA A 123 3.59 54.95 3.94
C ALA A 123 2.31 54.42 4.61
N THR A 124 2.37 53.26 5.27
CA THR A 124 1.25 52.69 6.02
C THR A 124 0.91 53.55 7.22
N ILE A 125 1.91 53.98 8.01
CA ILE A 125 1.69 54.84 9.18
C ILE A 125 1.10 56.19 8.74
N ALA A 126 1.68 56.84 7.73
CA ALA A 126 1.18 58.12 7.23
C ALA A 126 -0.28 58.04 6.74
N THR A 127 -0.66 56.90 6.16
CA THR A 127 -2.00 56.70 5.58
C THR A 127 -3.03 56.27 6.62
N GLU A 128 -2.68 55.30 7.48
CA GLU A 128 -3.62 54.63 8.37
C GLU A 128 -3.64 55.22 9.78
N ASP A 129 -2.50 55.70 10.32
CA ASP A 129 -2.39 56.20 11.70
C ASP A 129 -1.13 57.06 11.93
N SER A 130 -1.14 58.32 11.49
CA SER A 130 0.04 59.20 11.56
C SER A 130 0.54 59.53 12.97
N THR A 131 -0.26 59.25 14.01
CA THR A 131 0.14 59.39 15.41
C THR A 131 0.54 58.05 16.06
N PHE A 132 0.69 56.98 15.28
CA PHE A 132 0.85 55.60 15.77
C PHE A 132 1.86 55.44 16.90
N PHE A 133 3.09 55.97 16.74
CA PHE A 133 4.15 55.82 17.74
C PHE A 133 3.90 56.61 19.03
N VAL A 134 3.07 57.65 19.00
CA VAL A 134 2.83 58.53 20.16
C VAL A 134 1.46 58.30 20.82
N ASN A 135 0.50 57.73 20.09
CA ASN A 135 -0.83 57.48 20.60
C ASN A 135 -0.87 56.27 21.55
N THR A 136 -1.86 56.20 22.43
CA THR A 136 -2.00 55.13 23.44
C THR A 136 -2.86 53.95 22.95
N GLY A 137 -2.82 53.69 21.64
CA GLY A 137 -3.68 52.72 20.95
C GLY A 137 -4.96 53.34 20.40
N ILE A 138 -5.32 54.54 20.86
CA ILE A 138 -6.40 55.38 20.34
C ILE A 138 -5.91 56.81 20.12
N ASP A 139 -6.53 57.53 19.18
CA ASP A 139 -6.30 58.95 18.95
C ASP A 139 -7.59 59.75 19.21
N PRO A 140 -7.73 60.36 20.40
CA PRO A 140 -8.91 61.14 20.75
C PRO A 140 -9.15 62.33 19.82
N ARG A 141 -8.08 62.97 19.31
CA ARG A 141 -8.20 64.13 18.42
C ARG A 141 -8.78 63.70 17.08
N ARG A 142 -8.29 62.59 16.53
CA ARG A 142 -8.80 61.99 15.29
C ARG A 142 -10.25 61.51 15.44
N MET A 143 -10.61 60.91 16.57
CA MET A 143 -11.97 60.46 16.84
C MET A 143 -12.98 61.61 16.87
N VAL A 144 -12.66 62.70 17.58
CA VAL A 144 -13.51 63.90 17.63
C VAL A 144 -13.59 64.56 16.26
N GLY A 145 -12.46 64.69 15.55
CA GLY A 145 -12.42 65.28 14.21
C GLY A 145 -13.25 64.50 13.18
N ALA A 146 -13.14 63.17 13.18
CA ALA A 146 -13.94 62.30 12.33
C ALA A 146 -15.43 62.36 12.68
N ALA A 147 -15.78 62.45 13.97
CA ALA A 147 -17.17 62.60 14.39
C ALA A 147 -17.81 63.90 13.86
N ILE A 148 -17.08 65.02 13.92
CA ILE A 148 -17.55 66.31 13.37
C ILE A 148 -17.75 66.20 11.85
N GLN A 149 -16.75 65.69 11.12
CA GLN A 149 -16.81 65.54 9.67
C GLN A 149 -17.95 64.62 9.21
N ASN A 150 -18.19 63.52 9.93
CA ASN A 150 -19.26 62.57 9.60
C ASN A 150 -20.65 63.15 9.89
N VAL A 151 -20.79 64.00 10.91
CA VAL A 151 -22.04 64.73 11.20
C VAL A 151 -22.30 65.78 10.12
N GLU A 152 -21.29 66.54 9.71
CA GLU A 152 -21.40 67.55 8.65
C GLU A 152 -21.73 66.95 7.28
N ALA A 153 -21.20 65.76 6.99
CA ALA A 153 -21.41 65.09 5.71
C ALA A 153 -22.65 64.17 5.67
N GLY A 154 -23.39 64.02 6.77
CA GLY A 154 -24.60 63.18 6.84
C GLY A 154 -24.35 61.68 6.69
N GLY A 155 -23.11 61.23 6.89
CA GLY A 155 -22.67 59.84 6.68
C GLY A 155 -21.20 59.65 7.07
N VAL A 156 -20.71 58.40 7.09
CA VAL A 156 -19.30 58.11 7.40
C VAL A 156 -18.43 58.44 6.20
N VAL A 157 -17.65 59.52 6.28
CA VAL A 157 -16.75 60.03 5.23
C VAL A 157 -15.28 60.00 5.66
N SER A 158 -15.02 60.00 6.98
CA SER A 158 -13.67 60.03 7.56
C SER A 158 -13.46 58.95 8.62
N GLY A 159 -12.30 58.28 8.55
CA GLY A 159 -11.97 57.12 9.39
C GLY A 159 -11.35 57.51 10.74
N ALA A 160 -12.03 57.17 11.84
CA ALA A 160 -11.60 57.45 13.21
C ALA A 160 -10.65 56.40 13.83
N SER A 161 -10.42 55.25 13.17
CA SER A 161 -9.68 54.12 13.74
C SER A 161 -8.16 54.28 13.59
N THR A 162 -7.41 53.88 14.62
CA THR A 162 -5.95 53.73 14.65
C THR A 162 -5.57 52.33 14.17
N ILE A 163 -4.28 52.11 13.85
CA ILE A 163 -3.75 50.77 13.51
C ILE A 163 -4.06 49.77 14.64
N THR A 164 -3.87 50.18 15.89
CA THR A 164 -4.10 49.29 17.05
C THR A 164 -5.58 48.93 17.23
N MET A 165 -6.51 49.86 16.95
CA MET A 165 -7.95 49.55 16.92
C MET A 165 -8.32 48.58 15.79
N GLN A 166 -7.74 48.77 14.61
CA GLN A 166 -7.97 47.87 13.48
C GLN A 166 -7.45 46.45 13.78
N LEU A 167 -6.27 46.36 14.41
CA LEU A 167 -5.70 45.09 14.88
C LEU A 167 -6.58 44.42 15.94
N ALA A 168 -7.03 45.17 16.95
CA ALA A 168 -7.91 44.65 18.01
C ALA A 168 -9.21 44.05 17.44
N ARG A 169 -9.82 44.74 16.46
CA ARG A 169 -10.99 44.23 15.72
C ARG A 169 -10.69 42.90 15.02
N GLY A 170 -9.52 42.76 14.42
CA GLY A 170 -9.10 41.55 13.72
C GLY A 170 -8.71 40.38 14.64
N LEU A 171 -8.23 40.63 15.86
CA LEU A 171 -7.80 39.58 16.79
C LEU A 171 -8.91 39.08 17.72
N PHE A 172 -9.86 39.93 18.10
CA PHE A 172 -10.78 39.62 19.21
C PHE A 172 -12.25 39.54 18.84
N LEU A 173 -12.68 40.19 17.76
CA LEU A 173 -14.10 40.19 17.38
C LEU A 173 -14.38 39.04 16.40
N LEU A 174 -15.50 38.32 16.62
CA LEU A 174 -16.00 37.28 15.72
C LEU A 174 -16.52 37.88 14.40
N ASP A 175 -16.42 37.13 13.29
CA ASP A 175 -16.74 37.63 11.94
C ASP A 175 -18.14 38.22 11.79
N ASN A 176 -19.14 37.64 12.44
CA ASN A 176 -20.52 38.16 12.46
C ASN A 176 -20.67 39.52 13.16
N SER A 177 -19.78 39.84 14.09
CA SER A 177 -19.76 41.08 14.87
C SER A 177 -18.78 42.15 14.32
N ARG A 178 -17.86 41.76 13.43
CA ARG A 178 -16.85 42.66 12.84
C ARG A 178 -17.42 43.76 11.96
N TYR A 179 -18.57 43.53 11.32
CA TYR A 179 -19.17 44.45 10.36
C TYR A 179 -20.41 45.18 10.90
N ASP A 180 -20.84 44.87 12.12
CA ASP A 180 -21.94 45.60 12.77
C ASP A 180 -21.51 47.04 13.11
N GLN A 181 -22.32 48.03 12.75
CA GLN A 181 -22.00 49.46 12.97
C GLN A 181 -22.39 49.95 14.37
N SER A 182 -22.59 49.05 15.33
CA SER A 182 -23.00 49.41 16.68
C SER A 182 -21.94 50.22 17.44
N LEU A 183 -22.40 51.25 18.16
CA LEU A 183 -21.56 52.07 19.05
C LEU A 183 -20.91 51.24 20.16
N GLU A 184 -21.59 50.17 20.60
CA GLU A 184 -21.13 49.23 21.63
C GLU A 184 -19.91 48.41 21.17
N ARG A 185 -19.87 47.92 19.92
CA ARG A 185 -18.67 47.30 19.35
C ARG A 185 -17.49 48.27 19.36
N LYS A 186 -17.73 49.54 19.05
CA LYS A 186 -16.66 50.55 18.96
C LYS A 186 -16.01 50.85 20.32
N SER A 187 -16.77 50.81 21.41
CA SER A 187 -16.19 50.93 22.76
C SER A 187 -15.36 49.72 23.14
N ILE A 188 -15.74 48.51 22.70
CA ILE A 188 -14.94 47.29 22.90
C ILE A 188 -13.60 47.37 22.15
N GLU A 189 -13.60 47.82 20.88
CA GLU A 189 -12.37 48.02 20.09
C GLU A 189 -11.40 49.00 20.76
N VAL A 190 -11.91 50.13 21.27
CA VAL A 190 -11.12 51.15 21.96
C VAL A 190 -10.40 50.57 23.18
N GLU A 191 -11.12 49.82 24.02
CA GLU A 191 -10.54 49.26 25.23
C GLU A 191 -9.53 48.16 24.90
N LEU A 192 -9.84 47.25 23.96
CA LEU A 192 -8.91 46.22 23.52
C LEU A 192 -7.62 46.81 22.91
N ALA A 193 -7.73 47.90 22.15
CA ALA A 193 -6.57 48.60 21.59
C ALA A 193 -5.66 49.20 22.67
N ARG A 194 -6.26 49.75 23.73
CA ARG A 194 -5.52 50.24 24.90
C ARG A 194 -4.79 49.10 25.61
N GLN A 195 -5.45 47.95 25.77
CA GLN A 195 -4.87 46.77 26.42
C GLN A 195 -3.71 46.16 25.64
N LEU A 196 -3.82 46.14 24.30
CA LEU A 196 -2.73 45.73 23.41
C LEU A 196 -1.50 46.64 23.57
N THR A 197 -1.72 47.96 23.62
CA THR A 197 -0.63 48.96 23.79
C THR A 197 0.10 48.84 25.14
N LEU A 198 -0.56 48.30 26.18
CA LEU A 198 0.08 48.04 27.48
C LEU A 198 0.94 46.76 27.50
N ARG A 199 0.79 45.86 26.52
CA ARG A 199 1.40 44.52 26.51
C ARG A 199 2.43 44.31 25.41
N PHE A 200 2.30 45.04 24.32
CA PHE A 200 3.15 44.95 23.15
C PHE A 200 3.79 46.30 22.86
N SER A 201 5.03 46.27 22.40
CA SER A 201 5.66 47.46 21.84
C SER A 201 4.98 47.89 20.54
N LYS A 202 5.18 49.15 20.13
CA LYS A 202 4.62 49.67 18.87
C LYS A 202 5.10 48.88 17.66
N ASP A 203 6.36 48.46 17.66
CA ASP A 203 6.94 47.64 16.59
C ASP A 203 6.23 46.29 16.47
N GLU A 204 5.95 45.63 17.59
CA GLU A 204 5.24 44.36 17.60
C GLU A 204 3.79 44.49 17.14
N LEU A 205 3.09 45.55 17.57
CA LEU A 205 1.73 45.83 17.11
C LEU A 205 1.70 46.11 15.60
N LEU A 206 2.71 46.80 15.08
CA LEU A 206 2.80 47.08 13.65
C LEU A 206 3.14 45.84 12.84
N GLU A 207 4.04 44.99 13.34
CA GLU A 207 4.35 43.69 12.75
C GLU A 207 3.08 42.82 12.64
N MET A 208 2.30 42.72 13.73
CA MET A 208 1.03 42.00 13.72
C MET A 208 0.07 42.56 12.66
N TYR A 209 -0.10 43.88 12.65
CA TYR A 209 -1.02 44.55 11.74
C TYR A 209 -0.64 44.31 10.27
N LEU A 210 0.62 44.54 9.91
CA LEU A 210 1.10 44.40 8.55
C LEU A 210 0.96 42.96 8.06
N ASN A 211 1.35 41.96 8.85
CA ASN A 211 1.27 40.55 8.45
C ASN A 211 -0.17 40.01 8.35
N LEU A 212 -1.12 40.59 9.09
CA LEU A 212 -2.53 40.21 9.03
C LEU A 212 -3.31 40.94 7.92
N ALA A 213 -2.84 42.11 7.49
CA ALA A 213 -3.51 42.92 6.46
C ALA A 213 -3.64 42.18 5.13
N ASN A 214 -4.78 42.39 4.44
CA ASN A 214 -5.05 41.86 3.11
C ASN A 214 -4.63 42.88 2.06
N TYR A 215 -3.75 42.50 1.14
CA TYR A 215 -3.19 43.35 0.09
C TYR A 215 -3.76 43.05 -1.30
N GLY A 216 -4.91 42.38 -1.41
CA GLY A 216 -5.52 42.02 -2.69
C GLY A 216 -4.99 40.70 -3.25
N ASN A 217 -5.60 40.20 -4.32
CA ASN A 217 -5.28 38.90 -4.97
C ASN A 217 -5.05 37.71 -4.01
N LEU A 218 -5.84 37.61 -2.93
CA LEU A 218 -5.67 36.60 -1.87
C LEU A 218 -4.30 36.64 -1.17
N THR A 219 -3.63 37.79 -1.14
CA THR A 219 -2.35 37.96 -0.44
C THR A 219 -2.53 38.66 0.90
N TYR A 220 -1.93 38.07 1.93
CA TYR A 220 -1.99 38.59 3.28
C TYR A 220 -0.57 38.77 3.82
N GLY A 221 -0.30 39.95 4.35
CA GLY A 221 1.04 40.36 4.70
C GLY A 221 1.86 40.90 3.51
N PRO A 222 2.85 41.74 3.79
CA PRO A 222 3.61 42.43 2.75
C PRO A 222 4.51 41.49 1.95
N GLU A 223 5.05 40.42 2.56
CA GLU A 223 5.91 39.46 1.84
C GLU A 223 5.13 38.72 0.75
N ALA A 224 3.95 38.19 1.07
CA ALA A 224 3.12 37.52 0.08
C ALA A 224 2.67 38.47 -1.04
N ALA A 225 2.28 39.70 -0.70
CA ALA A 225 1.90 40.72 -1.67
C ALA A 225 3.05 41.08 -2.62
N SER A 226 4.24 41.33 -2.06
CA SER A 226 5.43 41.69 -2.84
C SER A 226 5.86 40.57 -3.79
N GLN A 227 5.85 39.32 -3.33
CA GLN A 227 6.18 38.16 -4.17
C GLN A 227 5.17 37.99 -5.31
N VAL A 228 3.87 38.18 -5.04
CA VAL A 228 2.81 37.98 -6.04
C VAL A 228 2.75 39.11 -7.07
N TYR A 229 2.93 40.36 -6.67
CA TYR A 229 2.84 41.49 -7.61
C TYR A 229 4.18 41.82 -8.29
N PHE A 230 5.30 41.66 -7.58
CA PHE A 230 6.63 42.13 -8.04
C PHE A 230 7.70 41.04 -8.09
N GLY A 231 7.44 39.82 -7.59
CA GLY A 231 8.40 38.70 -7.64
C GLY A 231 9.65 38.90 -6.77
N LYS A 232 9.55 39.67 -5.68
CA LYS A 232 10.68 39.99 -4.78
C LYS A 232 10.25 40.08 -3.32
N SER A 233 11.22 40.08 -2.40
CA SER A 233 10.96 40.21 -0.96
C SER A 233 10.38 41.58 -0.61
N ALA A 234 9.54 41.63 0.43
CA ALA A 234 8.98 42.87 0.96
C ALA A 234 10.06 43.85 1.48
N ALA A 235 11.24 43.34 1.86
CA ALA A 235 12.38 44.16 2.23
C ALA A 235 12.93 44.98 1.05
N ASP A 236 12.76 44.49 -0.18
CA ASP A 236 13.33 45.05 -1.42
C ASP A 236 12.32 45.92 -2.20
N LEU A 237 11.20 46.28 -1.58
CA LEU A 237 10.23 47.20 -2.17
C LEU A 237 10.82 48.60 -2.29
N THR A 238 10.78 49.15 -3.49
CA THR A 238 11.08 50.56 -3.76
C THR A 238 10.00 51.45 -3.13
N MET A 239 10.28 52.74 -2.97
CA MET A 239 9.29 53.68 -2.44
C MET A 239 8.02 53.75 -3.30
N ALA A 240 8.14 53.65 -4.63
CA ALA A 240 6.97 53.65 -5.52
C ALA A 240 6.10 52.40 -5.32
N GLU A 241 6.69 51.21 -5.24
CA GLU A 241 5.92 49.98 -5.01
C GLU A 241 5.35 49.93 -3.59
N ALA A 242 6.12 50.38 -2.60
CA ALA A 242 5.71 50.43 -1.20
C ALA A 242 4.51 51.37 -0.98
N THR A 243 4.55 52.58 -1.56
CA THR A 243 3.43 53.54 -1.46
C THR A 243 2.20 53.07 -2.21
N LEU A 244 2.38 52.33 -3.32
CA LEU A 244 1.27 51.68 -4.01
C LEU A 244 0.63 50.59 -3.14
N LEU A 245 1.43 49.69 -2.56
CA LEU A 245 0.94 48.62 -1.68
C LEU A 245 0.28 49.14 -0.40
N ALA A 246 0.82 50.20 0.23
CA ALA A 246 0.28 50.78 1.46
C ALA A 246 -1.18 51.23 1.34
N GLY A 247 -1.60 51.59 0.12
CA GLY A 247 -2.97 52.04 -0.15
C GLY A 247 -4.01 50.92 -0.23
N ILE A 248 -3.58 49.68 -0.50
CA ILE A 248 -4.47 48.55 -0.85
C ILE A 248 -5.31 48.04 0.34
N PRO A 249 -4.77 47.87 1.57
CA PRO A 249 -5.52 47.31 2.70
C PRO A 249 -6.86 47.99 3.01
N GLN A 250 -7.04 49.25 2.60
CA GLN A 250 -8.30 49.97 2.77
C GLN A 250 -9.46 49.33 1.98
N GLN A 251 -9.22 48.90 0.74
CA GLN A 251 -10.21 48.28 -0.14
C GLN A 251 -9.57 47.21 -1.03
N PRO A 252 -9.14 46.06 -0.46
CA PRO A 252 -8.28 45.11 -1.15
C PRO A 252 -8.86 44.56 -2.45
N ALA A 253 -10.19 44.38 -2.50
CA ALA A 253 -10.87 43.89 -3.70
C ALA A 253 -10.97 44.94 -4.82
N ASN A 254 -11.08 46.23 -4.49
CA ASN A 254 -11.24 47.31 -5.48
C ASN A 254 -9.90 47.89 -5.96
N LEU A 255 -8.85 47.73 -5.16
CA LEU A 255 -7.51 48.28 -5.36
C LEU A 255 -6.48 47.20 -5.74
N ASP A 256 -6.95 46.02 -6.13
CA ASP A 256 -6.09 44.94 -6.58
C ASP A 256 -5.32 45.31 -7.87
N LEU A 257 -4.01 45.10 -7.87
CA LEU A 257 -3.14 45.61 -8.95
C LEU A 257 -3.33 44.89 -10.29
N PHE A 258 -3.80 43.64 -10.29
CA PHE A 258 -4.02 42.89 -11.53
C PHE A 258 -5.36 43.22 -12.18
N THR A 259 -6.36 43.60 -11.38
CA THR A 259 -7.72 43.85 -11.88
C THR A 259 -8.01 45.35 -12.04
N ASN A 260 -7.44 46.22 -11.22
CA ASN A 260 -7.74 47.66 -11.23
C ASN A 260 -6.52 48.53 -10.88
N PHE A 261 -5.48 48.44 -11.72
CA PHE A 261 -4.24 49.18 -11.54
C PHE A 261 -4.43 50.71 -11.47
N ASP A 262 -5.32 51.28 -12.28
CA ASP A 262 -5.58 52.73 -12.31
C ASP A 262 -6.18 53.25 -10.99
N ALA A 263 -7.08 52.48 -10.37
CA ALA A 263 -7.61 52.84 -9.05
C ALA A 263 -6.54 52.73 -7.96
N ALA A 264 -5.70 51.70 -8.01
CA ALA A 264 -4.57 51.57 -7.10
C ALA A 264 -3.57 52.72 -7.25
N ARG A 265 -3.29 53.16 -8.48
CA ARG A 265 -2.46 54.33 -8.78
C ARG A 265 -3.08 55.63 -8.25
N SER A 266 -4.39 55.81 -8.44
CA SER A 266 -5.12 56.95 -7.87
C SER A 266 -5.03 56.95 -6.33
N ARG A 267 -5.09 55.77 -5.71
CA ARG A 267 -4.91 55.62 -4.27
C ARG A 267 -3.47 55.90 -3.83
N GLN A 268 -2.46 55.48 -4.60
CA GLN A 268 -1.05 55.79 -4.34
C GLN A 268 -0.80 57.30 -4.28
N GLN A 269 -1.42 58.08 -5.17
CA GLN A 269 -1.32 59.53 -5.11
C GLN A 269 -1.81 60.08 -3.76
N ILE A 270 -2.92 59.58 -3.24
CA ILE A 270 -3.44 59.97 -1.92
C ILE A 270 -2.47 59.56 -0.80
N VAL A 271 -1.86 58.37 -0.88
CA VAL A 271 -0.83 57.91 0.07
C VAL A 271 0.35 58.89 0.09
N LEU A 272 0.86 59.27 -1.08
CA LEU A 272 1.96 60.23 -1.21
C LEU A 272 1.58 61.62 -0.66
N GLU A 273 0.37 62.11 -0.94
CA GLU A 273 -0.13 63.37 -0.37
C GLU A 273 -0.22 63.32 1.17
N LEU A 274 -0.57 62.18 1.75
CA LEU A 274 -0.58 61.98 3.20
C LEU A 274 0.84 61.91 3.78
N MET A 275 1.78 61.28 3.08
CA MET A 275 3.20 61.29 3.47
C MET A 275 3.79 62.71 3.48
N VAL A 276 3.48 63.52 2.46
CA VAL A 276 3.87 64.94 2.42
C VAL A 276 3.22 65.72 3.56
N ARG A 277 1.91 65.52 3.79
CA ARG A 277 1.17 66.20 4.88
C ARG A 277 1.75 65.91 6.26
N HIS A 278 2.32 64.74 6.45
CA HIS A 278 2.88 64.28 7.72
C HIS A 278 4.41 64.38 7.77
N ASP A 279 5.00 65.22 6.90
CA ASP A 279 6.43 65.56 6.89
C ASP A 279 7.37 64.36 6.69
N TYR A 280 6.90 63.27 6.07
CA TYR A 280 7.77 62.14 5.69
C TYR A 280 8.62 62.44 4.45
N MET A 281 8.15 63.34 3.58
CA MET A 281 8.82 63.72 2.35
C MET A 281 8.35 65.08 1.81
N GLU A 282 9.10 65.63 0.84
CA GLU A 282 8.69 66.87 0.15
C GLU A 282 7.78 66.59 -1.05
N GLN A 283 6.93 67.55 -1.43
CA GLN A 283 6.01 67.41 -2.58
C GLN A 283 6.74 67.13 -3.90
N ALA A 284 7.93 67.71 -4.09
CA ALA A 284 8.72 67.48 -5.30
C ALA A 284 9.19 66.01 -5.38
N GLU A 285 9.59 65.43 -4.25
CA GLU A 285 9.97 64.02 -4.15
C GLU A 285 8.77 63.09 -4.38
N ALA A 286 7.61 63.41 -3.79
CA ALA A 286 6.37 62.67 -3.99
C ALA A 286 5.96 62.59 -5.47
N ASN A 287 6.10 63.70 -6.21
CA ASN A 287 5.82 63.72 -7.65
C ASN A 287 6.78 62.82 -8.43
N VAL A 288 8.07 62.83 -8.09
CA VAL A 288 9.08 61.95 -8.71
C VAL A 288 8.78 60.48 -8.43
N VAL A 289 8.41 60.12 -7.19
CA VAL A 289 8.05 58.75 -6.82
C VAL A 289 6.80 58.28 -7.56
N TYR A 290 5.79 59.15 -7.69
CA TYR A 290 4.60 58.83 -8.47
C TYR A 290 4.94 58.53 -9.93
N GLU A 291 5.85 59.27 -10.55
CA GLU A 291 6.25 59.08 -11.96
C GLU A 291 7.12 57.84 -12.21
N GLN A 292 7.63 57.17 -11.17
CA GLN A 292 8.44 55.96 -11.34
C GLN A 292 7.61 54.83 -11.99
N PRO A 293 8.17 54.12 -13.00
CA PRO A 293 7.50 52.99 -13.61
C PRO A 293 7.42 51.82 -12.62
N ILE A 294 6.25 51.19 -12.54
CA ILE A 294 6.01 50.00 -11.72
C ILE A 294 5.69 48.85 -12.67
N GLU A 295 6.52 47.81 -12.65
CA GLU A 295 6.32 46.61 -13.47
C GLU A 295 5.74 45.49 -12.61
N LEU A 296 4.56 44.99 -13.00
CA LEU A 296 3.95 43.81 -12.38
C LEU A 296 4.47 42.55 -13.07
N ILE A 297 4.72 41.50 -12.30
CA ILE A 297 4.95 40.17 -12.89
C ILE A 297 3.64 39.64 -13.51
N PRO A 298 3.70 38.77 -14.54
CA PRO A 298 2.50 38.16 -15.09
C PRO A 298 1.67 37.48 -14.00
N ARG A 299 0.36 37.72 -14.01
CA ARG A 299 -0.56 37.04 -13.09
C ARG A 299 -0.43 35.53 -13.30
N SER A 300 -0.02 34.82 -12.27
CA SER A 300 -0.04 33.37 -12.25
C SER A 300 -1.34 32.93 -11.60
N ASP A 301 -2.38 32.80 -12.42
CA ASP A 301 -3.76 32.50 -11.99
C ASP A 301 -3.87 31.17 -11.24
N VAL A 302 -2.91 30.26 -11.47
CA VAL A 302 -2.77 28.97 -10.80
C VAL A 302 -1.28 28.66 -10.73
N VAL A 303 -0.68 28.57 -9.54
CA VAL A 303 0.60 27.84 -9.41
C VAL A 303 0.24 26.37 -9.55
N ARG A 304 0.24 25.89 -10.80
CA ARG A 304 -0.01 24.47 -11.08
C ARG A 304 1.10 23.68 -10.42
N SER A 305 0.74 22.64 -9.68
CA SER A 305 1.72 21.67 -9.22
C SER A 305 2.48 21.13 -10.43
N LEU A 306 3.81 21.11 -10.34
CA LEU A 306 4.65 20.48 -11.36
C LEU A 306 4.49 18.96 -11.37
N THR A 307 3.90 18.39 -10.32
CA THR A 307 3.76 16.95 -10.06
C THR A 307 2.44 16.66 -9.36
N PRO A 308 1.29 16.85 -10.02
CA PRO A 308 -0.02 16.93 -9.34
C PRO A 308 -0.37 15.69 -8.54
N HIS A 309 -0.14 14.48 -9.09
CA HIS A 309 -0.36 13.22 -8.38
C HIS A 309 0.48 13.09 -7.10
N PHE A 310 1.77 13.46 -7.18
CA PHE A 310 2.66 13.39 -6.03
C PHE A 310 2.32 14.47 -5.00
N THR A 311 1.97 15.69 -5.43
CA THR A 311 1.54 16.76 -4.53
C THR A 311 0.27 16.37 -3.77
N GLN A 312 -0.72 15.80 -4.45
CA GLN A 312 -1.93 15.29 -3.78
C GLN A 312 -1.57 14.23 -2.73
N PHE A 313 -0.71 13.28 -3.07
CA PHE A 313 -0.24 12.25 -2.13
C PHE A 313 0.48 12.85 -0.90
N ILE A 314 1.36 13.85 -1.12
CA ILE A 314 2.07 14.52 -0.03
C ILE A 314 1.14 15.31 0.86
N GLU A 315 0.15 16.00 0.30
CA GLU A 315 -0.85 16.76 1.06
C GLU A 315 -1.63 15.84 2.02
N GLU A 316 -2.20 14.75 1.52
CA GLU A 316 -2.93 13.76 2.33
C GLU A 316 -2.03 13.16 3.44
N TYR A 317 -0.74 12.95 3.13
CA TYR A 317 0.23 12.45 4.10
C TYR A 317 0.62 13.49 5.16
N LEU A 318 0.71 14.77 4.80
CA LEU A 318 1.09 15.86 5.72
C LEU A 318 0.02 16.10 6.80
N ASP A 319 -1.27 16.03 6.47
CA ASP A 319 -2.35 16.21 7.45
C ASP A 319 -2.30 15.13 8.55
N SER A 320 -2.06 13.88 8.14
CA SER A 320 -1.86 12.76 9.06
C SER A 320 -0.58 12.94 9.89
N PHE A 321 0.52 13.33 9.25
CA PHE A 321 1.81 13.58 9.89
C PHE A 321 1.74 14.67 10.97
N LEU A 322 1.09 15.81 10.69
CA LEU A 322 0.95 16.92 11.64
C LEU A 322 0.11 16.53 12.86
N THR A 323 -0.92 15.71 12.65
CA THR A 323 -1.79 15.20 13.72
C THR A 323 -0.98 14.36 14.72
N ASP A 324 -0.10 13.48 14.22
CA ASP A 324 0.76 12.66 15.06
C ASP A 324 1.88 13.48 15.73
N ALA A 325 2.50 14.41 15.00
CA ALA A 325 3.59 15.25 15.52
C ALA A 325 3.15 16.20 16.65
N ASN A 326 1.89 16.66 16.64
CA ASN A 326 1.34 17.62 17.61
C ASN A 326 0.33 16.99 18.57
N ARG A 327 0.33 15.67 18.73
CA ARG A 327 -0.67 14.92 19.51
C ARG A 327 -0.84 15.41 20.95
N GLU A 328 0.20 15.96 21.57
CA GLU A 328 0.15 16.53 22.93
C GLU A 328 -0.52 17.92 23.00
N GLN A 329 -0.54 18.68 21.90
CA GLN A 329 -1.08 20.05 21.82
C GLN A 329 -2.50 20.11 21.24
N SER A 330 -2.96 19.03 20.60
CA SER A 330 -4.29 18.97 19.97
C SER A 330 -5.38 18.70 21.02
N ALA A 331 -6.21 19.72 21.31
CA ALA A 331 -7.46 19.52 22.03
C ALA A 331 -8.42 18.61 21.21
N PRO A 332 -9.27 17.79 21.87
CA PRO A 332 -10.22 16.93 21.16
C PRO A 332 -11.10 17.72 20.18
N GLY A 333 -11.15 17.29 18.92
CA GLY A 333 -11.97 17.91 17.87
C GLY A 333 -11.28 19.02 17.05
N ARG A 334 -9.98 19.29 17.27
CA ARG A 334 -9.18 20.17 16.40
C ARG A 334 -8.37 19.36 15.38
N VAL A 335 -8.31 19.84 14.15
CA VAL A 335 -7.61 19.19 13.03
C VAL A 335 -6.52 20.13 12.51
N TRP A 336 -5.31 19.61 12.34
CA TRP A 336 -4.24 20.33 11.66
C TRP A 336 -4.47 20.29 10.16
N ASP A 337 -4.42 21.45 9.52
CA ASP A 337 -4.58 21.60 8.07
C ASP A 337 -3.22 22.00 7.47
N SER A 338 -2.61 21.10 6.69
CA SER A 338 -1.33 21.34 6.04
C SER A 338 -1.36 22.55 5.10
N ARG A 339 -2.52 22.94 4.56
CA ARG A 339 -2.67 24.14 3.71
C ARG A 339 -2.64 25.45 4.51
N ARG A 340 -2.76 25.38 5.83
CA ARG A 340 -2.71 26.53 6.75
C ARG A 340 -1.43 26.57 7.57
N ALA A 341 -0.69 25.47 7.64
CA ALA A 341 0.42 25.30 8.57
C ALA A 341 1.73 26.03 8.22
N GLY A 342 1.85 26.63 7.03
CA GLY A 342 3.05 27.37 6.63
C GLY A 342 4.31 26.51 6.60
N LEU A 343 4.20 25.25 6.18
CA LEU A 343 5.31 24.32 6.19
C LEU A 343 6.25 24.57 5.02
N GLU A 344 7.55 24.46 5.27
CA GLU A 344 8.56 24.33 4.23
C GLU A 344 8.94 22.85 4.13
N VAL A 345 8.47 22.18 3.07
CA VAL A 345 8.54 20.72 2.91
C VAL A 345 9.54 20.37 1.80
N THR A 346 10.70 19.84 2.17
CA THR A 346 11.62 19.22 1.20
C THR A 346 11.28 17.75 1.05
N THR A 347 10.94 17.33 -0.16
CA THR A 347 10.55 15.95 -0.48
C THR A 347 11.72 15.13 -1.04
N SER A 348 11.54 13.81 -1.13
CA SER A 348 12.51 12.92 -1.78
C SER A 348 12.46 12.94 -3.30
N LEU A 349 11.42 13.55 -3.88
CA LEU A 349 11.19 13.55 -5.31
C LEU A 349 12.35 14.23 -6.05
N ASP A 350 12.80 13.60 -7.13
CA ASP A 350 13.72 14.19 -8.09
C ASP A 350 12.92 14.64 -9.33
N LEU A 351 12.76 15.95 -9.52
CA LEU A 351 11.93 16.48 -10.61
C LEU A 351 12.48 16.10 -12.00
N SER A 352 13.79 15.93 -12.13
CA SER A 352 14.40 15.45 -13.38
C SER A 352 14.04 14.00 -13.68
N MET A 353 14.03 13.14 -12.66
CA MET A 353 13.63 11.73 -12.77
C MET A 353 12.13 11.61 -13.02
N GLN A 354 11.30 12.41 -12.33
CA GLN A 354 9.86 12.49 -12.53
C GLN A 354 9.52 12.80 -14.00
N ARG A 355 10.09 13.88 -14.57
CA ARG A 355 9.86 14.25 -15.97
C ARG A 355 10.35 13.21 -16.97
N LEU A 356 11.39 12.46 -16.61
CA LEU A 356 11.86 11.33 -17.41
C LEU A 356 10.85 10.17 -17.38
N ALA A 357 10.31 9.86 -16.19
CA ALA A 357 9.27 8.85 -16.02
C ALA A 357 7.99 9.20 -16.78
N GLU A 358 7.51 10.44 -16.68
CA GLU A 358 6.31 10.93 -17.38
C GLU A 358 6.43 10.74 -18.88
N ARG A 359 7.57 11.16 -19.45
CA ARG A 359 7.84 11.02 -20.88
C ARG A 359 7.90 9.57 -21.33
N ILE A 360 8.68 8.74 -20.64
CA ILE A 360 8.86 7.32 -21.00
C ILE A 360 7.53 6.58 -20.92
N LEU A 361 6.74 6.84 -19.88
CA LEU A 361 5.43 6.25 -19.70
C LEU A 361 4.49 6.67 -20.85
N ALA A 362 4.40 7.97 -21.14
CA ALA A 362 3.56 8.48 -22.21
C ALA A 362 3.93 7.94 -23.59
N GLU A 363 5.22 7.97 -23.95
CA GLU A 363 5.71 7.45 -25.23
C GLU A 363 5.44 5.94 -25.36
N SER A 364 5.72 5.17 -24.31
CA SER A 364 5.59 3.71 -24.33
C SER A 364 4.13 3.24 -24.42
N ILE A 365 3.24 3.83 -23.62
CA ILE A 365 1.81 3.47 -23.62
C ILE A 365 1.16 3.92 -24.94
N THR A 366 1.45 5.12 -25.43
CA THR A 366 0.93 5.61 -26.71
C THR A 366 1.33 4.70 -27.87
N ALA A 367 2.60 4.26 -27.90
CA ALA A 367 3.09 3.34 -28.93
C ALA A 367 2.37 1.97 -28.93
N GLN A 368 1.79 1.59 -27.79
CA GLN A 368 1.14 0.29 -27.58
C GLN A 368 -0.39 0.35 -27.61
N GLN A 369 -0.99 1.54 -27.52
CA GLN A 369 -2.43 1.76 -27.46
C GLN A 369 -3.19 1.12 -28.62
N ALA A 370 -2.74 1.30 -29.87
CA ALA A 370 -3.43 0.72 -31.04
C ALA A 370 -3.45 -0.82 -31.01
N ARG A 371 -2.40 -1.45 -30.48
CA ARG A 371 -2.28 -2.91 -30.41
C ARG A 371 -3.13 -3.48 -29.28
N TYR A 372 -2.96 -2.94 -28.08
CA TYR A 372 -3.47 -3.53 -26.86
C TYR A 372 -4.71 -2.84 -26.28
N GLY A 373 -5.04 -1.62 -26.72
CA GLY A 373 -6.17 -0.87 -26.18
C GLY A 373 -5.96 -0.37 -24.75
N MET A 374 -4.71 -0.24 -24.33
CA MET A 374 -4.34 0.48 -23.10
C MET A 374 -4.37 1.99 -23.36
N SER A 375 -4.91 2.76 -22.43
CA SER A 375 -5.02 4.21 -22.51
C SER A 375 -4.25 4.92 -21.40
N ASN A 376 -3.83 4.20 -20.35
CA ASN A 376 -3.18 4.80 -19.20
C ASN A 376 -2.07 3.92 -18.59
N GLY A 377 -1.35 4.47 -17.62
CA GLY A 377 -0.26 3.79 -16.91
C GLY A 377 0.20 4.55 -15.66
N ALA A 378 1.02 3.90 -14.85
CA ALA A 378 1.65 4.48 -13.67
C ALA A 378 3.07 3.93 -13.47
N LEU A 379 3.95 4.74 -12.89
CA LEU A 379 5.33 4.41 -12.55
C LEU A 379 5.69 5.00 -11.19
N VAL A 380 6.20 4.16 -10.29
CA VAL A 380 6.77 4.57 -9.01
C VAL A 380 8.23 4.17 -8.96
N ALA A 381 9.12 5.10 -8.64
CA ALA A 381 10.54 4.85 -8.41
C ALA A 381 10.89 5.19 -6.96
N LEU A 382 11.53 4.25 -6.26
CA LEU A 382 11.88 4.35 -4.85
C LEU A 382 13.39 4.17 -4.65
N ASP A 383 13.93 4.91 -3.68
CA ASP A 383 15.25 4.65 -3.11
C ASP A 383 15.19 3.42 -2.18
N PRO A 384 15.99 2.35 -2.43
CA PRO A 384 15.92 1.11 -1.65
C PRO A 384 16.13 1.30 -0.14
N THR A 385 17.07 2.15 0.24
CA THR A 385 17.52 2.26 1.64
C THR A 385 16.59 3.12 2.49
N SER A 386 16.26 4.33 2.03
CA SER A 386 15.43 5.28 2.77
C SER A 386 13.93 5.02 2.62
N GLY A 387 13.50 4.39 1.51
CA GLY A 387 12.09 4.35 1.14
C GLY A 387 11.56 5.63 0.52
N GLY A 388 12.44 6.60 0.20
CA GLY A 388 12.10 7.85 -0.46
C GLY A 388 11.48 7.63 -1.84
N ILE A 389 10.37 8.31 -2.13
CA ILE A 389 9.76 8.37 -3.46
C ILE A 389 10.58 9.32 -4.35
N LEU A 390 11.25 8.77 -5.36
CA LEU A 390 12.07 9.53 -6.31
C LEU A 390 11.24 10.03 -7.51
N ALA A 391 10.26 9.23 -7.93
CA ALA A 391 9.26 9.60 -8.95
C ALA A 391 7.94 8.88 -8.66
N MET A 392 6.82 9.56 -8.91
CA MET A 392 5.46 9.03 -8.83
C MET A 392 4.63 9.62 -9.98
N VAL A 393 4.45 8.83 -11.02
CA VAL A 393 3.59 9.14 -12.17
C VAL A 393 2.40 8.22 -12.11
N SER A 394 1.19 8.77 -12.15
CA SER A 394 -0.03 7.97 -11.97
C SER A 394 -1.02 8.06 -13.12
N SER A 395 -0.70 8.86 -14.14
CA SER A 395 -1.41 8.87 -15.41
C SER A 395 -0.51 9.41 -16.53
N LEU A 396 -0.95 9.22 -17.78
CA LEU A 396 -0.29 9.77 -18.97
C LEU A 396 -0.40 11.30 -19.06
N ASP A 397 -1.54 11.84 -18.65
CA ASP A 397 -1.86 13.25 -18.63
C ASP A 397 -2.87 13.49 -17.51
N PHE A 398 -2.51 14.34 -16.54
CA PHE A 398 -3.35 14.64 -15.38
C PHE A 398 -4.63 15.37 -15.76
N ASP A 399 -4.57 16.26 -16.76
CA ASP A 399 -5.70 17.11 -17.15
C ASP A 399 -6.63 16.41 -18.17
N ASN A 400 -6.33 15.18 -18.58
CA ASN A 400 -7.11 14.44 -19.57
C ASN A 400 -8.22 13.58 -18.93
N GLU A 401 -9.45 14.10 -18.94
CA GLU A 401 -10.63 13.41 -18.42
C GLU A 401 -10.95 12.10 -19.15
N ALA A 402 -10.60 11.94 -20.44
CA ALA A 402 -10.96 10.75 -21.23
C ALA A 402 -10.21 9.47 -20.81
N ILE A 403 -9.16 9.61 -20.00
CA ILE A 403 -8.39 8.49 -19.45
C ILE A 403 -8.44 8.45 -17.91
N ASP A 404 -9.36 9.23 -17.32
CA ASP A 404 -9.43 9.51 -15.88
C ASP A 404 -8.07 10.01 -15.34
N GLY A 405 -7.49 11.02 -16.01
CA GLY A 405 -6.14 11.51 -15.75
C GLY A 405 -5.84 11.92 -14.31
N GLN A 406 -6.85 12.35 -13.56
CA GLN A 406 -6.73 12.77 -12.16
C GLN A 406 -6.76 11.59 -11.18
N VAL A 407 -7.08 10.37 -11.62
CA VAL A 407 -7.04 9.18 -10.75
C VAL A 407 -5.59 8.84 -10.45
N ASN A 408 -5.22 8.90 -9.17
CA ASN A 408 -3.89 8.51 -8.73
C ASN A 408 -3.78 6.97 -8.66
N VAL A 409 -3.49 6.35 -9.80
CA VAL A 409 -3.35 4.89 -9.92
C VAL A 409 -2.22 4.33 -9.05
N ALA A 410 -1.19 5.11 -8.71
CA ALA A 410 -0.11 4.65 -7.83
C ALA A 410 -0.62 4.22 -6.44
N ILE A 411 -1.69 4.84 -5.95
CA ILE A 411 -2.34 4.57 -4.65
C ILE A 411 -3.74 3.95 -4.81
N SER A 412 -4.16 3.64 -6.04
CA SER A 412 -5.43 2.96 -6.29
C SER A 412 -5.25 1.45 -6.16
N ARG A 413 -6.18 0.78 -5.47
CA ARG A 413 -6.18 -0.69 -5.33
C ARG A 413 -6.45 -1.35 -6.68
N ARG A 414 -5.57 -2.27 -7.08
CA ARG A 414 -5.62 -3.02 -8.34
C ARG A 414 -5.11 -4.43 -8.12
N GLN A 415 -5.57 -5.40 -8.92
CA GLN A 415 -5.11 -6.78 -8.78
C GLN A 415 -3.66 -6.91 -9.30
N PRO A 416 -2.68 -7.34 -8.48
CA PRO A 416 -1.27 -7.40 -8.87
C PRO A 416 -0.93 -8.60 -9.77
N GLY A 417 -1.87 -9.52 -9.96
CA GLY A 417 -1.63 -10.80 -10.61
C GLY A 417 -0.46 -11.56 -9.97
N SER A 418 0.36 -12.20 -10.80
CA SER A 418 1.54 -12.95 -10.35
C SER A 418 2.66 -12.10 -9.71
N ALA A 419 2.57 -10.77 -9.69
CA ALA A 419 3.56 -9.94 -9.03
C ALA A 419 3.54 -10.09 -7.49
N ILE A 420 2.46 -10.66 -6.92
CA ILE A 420 2.37 -10.95 -5.47
C ILE A 420 3.18 -12.20 -5.05
N LYS A 421 3.53 -13.09 -5.98
CA LYS A 421 4.17 -14.38 -5.65
C LYS A 421 5.43 -14.25 -4.78
N PRO A 422 6.37 -13.31 -5.02
CA PRO A 422 7.55 -13.16 -4.17
C PRO A 422 7.23 -13.01 -2.67
N ILE A 423 6.09 -12.42 -2.32
CA ILE A 423 5.63 -12.30 -0.93
C ILE A 423 5.33 -13.68 -0.31
N LEU A 424 4.64 -14.55 -1.05
CA LEU A 424 4.37 -15.91 -0.60
C LEU A 424 5.64 -16.75 -0.47
N TYR A 425 6.55 -16.64 -1.45
CA TYR A 425 7.81 -17.38 -1.43
C TYR A 425 8.72 -16.86 -0.31
N ALA A 426 8.72 -15.55 -0.05
CA ALA A 426 9.43 -14.96 1.09
C ALA A 426 8.91 -15.52 2.41
N ALA A 427 7.59 -15.58 2.62
CA ALA A 427 7.00 -16.17 3.83
C ALA A 427 7.51 -17.60 4.09
N ALA A 428 7.56 -18.41 3.03
CA ALA A 428 7.97 -19.81 3.12
C ALA A 428 9.48 -19.98 3.36
N LEU A 429 10.31 -19.15 2.70
CA LEU A 429 11.77 -19.13 2.88
C LEU A 429 12.15 -18.63 4.28
N ASP A 430 11.45 -17.60 4.78
CA ASP A 430 11.72 -17.00 6.10
C ASP A 430 11.39 -17.96 7.25
N ASP A 431 10.31 -18.73 7.10
CA ASP A 431 9.96 -19.81 8.02
C ASP A 431 10.87 -21.05 7.86
N SER A 432 11.82 -21.02 6.91
CA SER A 432 12.67 -22.17 6.55
C SER A 432 11.85 -23.43 6.24
N THR A 433 10.69 -23.26 5.59
CA THR A 433 9.83 -24.36 5.11
C THR A 433 10.20 -24.83 3.72
N ILE A 434 10.85 -23.96 2.94
CA ILE A 434 11.45 -24.26 1.64
C ILE A 434 12.85 -23.66 1.55
N SER A 435 13.59 -24.08 0.53
CA SER A 435 14.82 -23.45 0.03
C SER A 435 14.67 -23.19 -1.47
N PRO A 436 15.59 -22.42 -2.10
CA PRO A 436 15.61 -22.28 -3.56
C PRO A 436 15.68 -23.61 -4.33
N ALA A 437 16.26 -24.64 -3.71
CA ALA A 437 16.39 -25.99 -4.27
C ALA A 437 15.15 -26.87 -4.07
N THR A 438 14.20 -26.46 -3.21
CA THR A 438 13.00 -27.26 -2.91
C THR A 438 12.22 -27.58 -4.17
N VAL A 439 11.83 -28.84 -4.35
CA VAL A 439 11.03 -29.28 -5.50
C VAL A 439 9.54 -29.09 -5.22
N ILE A 440 8.85 -28.36 -6.10
CA ILE A 440 7.40 -28.23 -6.11
C ILE A 440 6.87 -28.81 -7.42
N TRP A 441 5.82 -29.64 -7.32
CA TRP A 441 5.25 -30.33 -8.48
C TRP A 441 4.27 -29.45 -9.25
N ASP A 442 4.64 -29.06 -10.47
CA ASP A 442 3.77 -28.40 -11.43
C ASP A 442 2.96 -29.43 -12.24
N THR A 443 1.90 -29.94 -11.63
CA THR A 443 0.99 -30.96 -12.19
C THR A 443 -0.48 -30.57 -11.99
N PRO A 444 -1.42 -31.08 -12.81
CA PRO A 444 -2.84 -30.76 -12.68
C PRO A 444 -3.35 -30.98 -11.25
N VAL A 445 -3.96 -29.94 -10.68
CA VAL A 445 -4.51 -29.92 -9.32
C VAL A 445 -5.90 -29.30 -9.33
N SER A 446 -6.75 -29.71 -8.39
CA SER A 446 -8.12 -29.25 -8.25
C SER A 446 -8.41 -28.97 -6.79
N TYR A 447 -8.81 -27.74 -6.47
CA TYR A 447 -9.17 -27.31 -5.12
C TYR A 447 -10.67 -27.08 -5.03
N GLN A 448 -11.34 -27.67 -4.03
CA GLN A 448 -12.77 -27.46 -3.83
C GLN A 448 -13.00 -26.08 -3.21
N LEU A 449 -13.94 -25.30 -3.76
CA LEU A 449 -14.30 -23.95 -3.27
C LEU A 449 -15.61 -23.93 -2.46
N GLY A 450 -16.24 -25.09 -2.25
CA GLY A 450 -17.60 -25.19 -1.71
C GLY A 450 -18.67 -25.04 -2.80
N ALA A 451 -19.92 -25.44 -2.51
CA ALA A 451 -21.01 -25.51 -3.49
C ALA A 451 -20.54 -26.20 -4.79
N GLY A 452 -19.76 -27.30 -4.60
CA GLY A 452 -18.89 -28.03 -5.55
C GLY A 452 -18.45 -27.32 -6.83
N GLN A 453 -18.09 -26.05 -6.67
CA GLN A 453 -17.18 -25.38 -7.58
C GLN A 453 -15.76 -25.87 -7.28
N ALA A 454 -14.99 -26.11 -8.33
CA ALA A 454 -13.60 -26.52 -8.20
C ALA A 454 -12.69 -25.53 -8.94
N TYR A 455 -11.68 -25.04 -8.24
CA TYR A 455 -10.63 -24.21 -8.79
C TYR A 455 -9.51 -25.09 -9.36
N ARG A 456 -9.25 -24.95 -10.67
CA ARG A 456 -8.22 -25.70 -11.40
C ARG A 456 -7.24 -24.73 -12.05
N PRO A 457 -6.17 -24.31 -11.32
CA PRO A 457 -5.21 -23.37 -11.87
C PRO A 457 -4.47 -24.00 -13.07
N VAL A 458 -4.19 -23.16 -14.06
CA VAL A 458 -3.33 -23.50 -15.21
C VAL A 458 -2.19 -22.50 -15.30
N ASN A 459 -1.07 -22.93 -15.86
CA ASN A 459 0.02 -22.00 -16.17
C ASN A 459 -0.32 -21.17 -17.40
N TYR A 460 0.35 -20.03 -17.52
CA TYR A 460 0.14 -19.08 -18.60
C TYR A 460 0.40 -19.68 -19.99
N ASP A 461 1.35 -20.59 -20.11
CA ASP A 461 1.69 -21.30 -21.34
C ASP A 461 0.77 -22.52 -21.63
N GLY A 462 -0.21 -22.77 -20.76
CA GLY A 462 -1.16 -23.87 -20.87
C GLY A 462 -0.55 -25.26 -20.63
N ARG A 463 0.68 -25.36 -20.10
CA ARG A 463 1.39 -26.63 -19.89
C ARG A 463 1.70 -26.86 -18.42
N PHE A 464 2.01 -28.11 -18.09
CA PHE A 464 2.46 -28.54 -16.76
C PHE A 464 3.93 -28.98 -16.84
N HIS A 465 4.75 -28.47 -15.93
CA HIS A 465 6.20 -28.62 -15.98
C HIS A 465 6.75 -29.78 -15.14
N GLY A 466 5.89 -30.53 -14.44
CA GLY A 466 6.33 -31.62 -13.57
C GLY A 466 7.15 -31.10 -12.39
N PRO A 467 8.18 -31.83 -11.91
CA PRO A 467 8.99 -31.36 -10.78
C PRO A 467 9.84 -30.15 -11.20
N VAL A 468 9.69 -29.04 -10.48
CA VAL A 468 10.47 -27.83 -10.68
C VAL A 468 11.02 -27.34 -9.34
N SER A 469 12.23 -26.79 -9.33
CA SER A 469 12.75 -26.13 -8.13
C SER A 469 11.96 -24.85 -7.82
N VAL A 470 11.96 -24.42 -6.56
CA VAL A 470 11.42 -23.12 -6.11
C VAL A 470 11.97 -21.98 -6.95
N ARG A 471 13.29 -21.99 -7.23
CA ARG A 471 13.94 -21.05 -8.16
C ARG A 471 13.23 -21.04 -9.51
N THR A 472 13.12 -22.20 -10.15
CA THR A 472 12.52 -22.31 -11.49
C THR A 472 11.06 -21.87 -11.48
N ALA A 473 10.30 -22.27 -10.46
CA ALA A 473 8.89 -21.95 -10.33
C ALA A 473 8.63 -20.45 -10.18
N LEU A 474 9.37 -19.77 -9.30
CA LEU A 474 9.22 -18.34 -9.08
C LEU A 474 9.77 -17.52 -10.27
N ALA A 475 10.94 -17.88 -10.79
CA ALA A 475 11.58 -17.18 -11.92
C ALA A 475 10.73 -17.24 -13.20
N ASN A 476 10.07 -18.37 -13.48
CA ASN A 476 9.13 -18.52 -14.61
C ASN A 476 7.70 -18.13 -14.26
N SER A 477 7.43 -17.75 -13.01
CA SER A 477 6.10 -17.35 -12.57
C SER A 477 5.02 -18.41 -12.77
N TYR A 478 5.33 -19.69 -12.55
CA TYR A 478 4.33 -20.76 -12.68
C TYR A 478 3.21 -20.61 -11.64
N ASN A 479 1.96 -20.85 -12.06
CA ASN A 479 0.76 -20.63 -11.24
C ASN A 479 0.54 -21.80 -10.29
N VAL A 480 0.62 -23.02 -10.80
CA VAL A 480 0.30 -24.23 -10.05
C VAL A 480 1.23 -24.43 -8.85
N PRO A 481 2.58 -24.30 -8.98
CA PRO A 481 3.47 -24.32 -7.82
C PRO A 481 3.15 -23.25 -6.76
N ALA A 482 2.78 -22.04 -7.17
CA ALA A 482 2.44 -20.97 -6.24
C ALA A 482 1.17 -21.28 -5.45
N VAL A 483 0.13 -21.84 -6.10
CA VAL A 483 -1.09 -22.23 -5.40
C VAL A 483 -0.82 -23.39 -4.44
N ARG A 484 -0.01 -24.38 -4.83
CA ARG A 484 0.41 -25.48 -3.94
C ARG A 484 1.18 -24.99 -2.72
N LEU A 485 2.09 -24.03 -2.94
CA LEU A 485 2.84 -23.41 -1.86
C LEU A 485 1.90 -22.69 -0.90
N LEU A 486 0.91 -21.95 -1.41
CA LEU A 486 -0.09 -21.29 -0.57
C LEU A 486 -0.90 -22.28 0.27
N GLN A 487 -1.27 -23.43 -0.28
CA GLN A 487 -1.99 -24.47 0.47
C GLN A 487 -1.14 -25.07 1.59
N SER A 488 0.19 -25.13 1.41
CA SER A 488 1.10 -25.65 2.42
C SER A 488 1.45 -24.61 3.51
N VAL A 489 1.67 -23.35 3.10
CA VAL A 489 2.03 -22.24 4.00
C VAL A 489 0.81 -21.67 4.73
N GLY A 490 -0.36 -21.70 4.09
CA GLY A 490 -1.59 -21.09 4.58
C GLY A 490 -1.73 -19.62 4.18
N GLY A 491 -2.96 -19.21 3.85
CA GLY A 491 -3.24 -17.84 3.41
C GLY A 491 -3.05 -16.79 4.51
N GLU A 492 -3.34 -17.11 5.77
CA GLU A 492 -3.13 -16.17 6.90
C GLU A 492 -1.64 -15.85 7.09
N ARG A 493 -0.76 -16.84 6.91
CA ARG A 493 0.69 -16.64 6.98
C ARG A 493 1.18 -15.74 5.84
N MET A 494 0.64 -15.90 4.63
CA MET A 494 0.93 -15.01 3.50
C MET A 494 0.44 -13.58 3.76
N LEU A 495 -0.75 -13.38 4.34
CA LEU A 495 -1.26 -12.05 4.69
C LEU A 495 -0.39 -11.38 5.76
N ALA A 496 -0.01 -12.12 6.80
CA ALA A 496 0.89 -11.62 7.84
C ALA A 496 2.26 -11.20 7.25
N GLU A 497 2.79 -11.97 6.30
CA GLU A 497 4.01 -11.59 5.59
C GLU A 497 3.81 -10.32 4.74
N ALA A 498 2.71 -10.24 3.99
CA ALA A 498 2.38 -9.08 3.18
C ALA A 498 2.32 -7.80 4.03
N HIS A 499 1.71 -7.87 5.22
CA HIS A 499 1.62 -6.76 6.17
C HIS A 499 3.00 -6.35 6.73
N LYS A 500 3.86 -7.32 7.08
CA LYS A 500 5.25 -7.03 7.49
C LYS A 500 6.05 -6.29 6.40
N LEU A 501 5.75 -6.59 5.14
CA LEU A 501 6.37 -5.95 3.97
C LEU A 501 5.68 -4.65 3.54
N GLY A 502 4.67 -4.19 4.29
CA GLY A 502 4.01 -2.90 4.08
C GLY A 502 2.78 -2.91 3.15
N ILE A 503 2.24 -4.08 2.81
CA ILE A 503 1.01 -4.18 2.00
C ILE A 503 -0.21 -4.16 2.94
N ALA A 504 -0.79 -2.99 3.18
CA ALA A 504 -1.96 -2.82 4.06
C ALA A 504 -3.29 -3.13 3.35
N SER A 505 -3.35 -3.00 2.02
CA SER A 505 -4.57 -3.21 1.22
C SER A 505 -5.14 -4.64 1.25
N LEU A 506 -4.36 -5.63 1.68
CA LEU A 506 -4.84 -6.99 1.90
C LEU A 506 -5.48 -7.13 3.29
N ASP A 507 -6.64 -6.50 3.46
CA ASP A 507 -7.32 -6.27 4.74
C ASP A 507 -8.45 -7.27 5.06
N LYS A 508 -8.70 -8.25 4.20
CA LYS A 508 -9.72 -9.30 4.41
C LYS A 508 -9.08 -10.59 4.95
N LYS A 509 -9.91 -11.50 5.47
CA LYS A 509 -9.48 -12.84 5.90
C LYS A 509 -9.00 -13.66 4.71
N ALA A 510 -8.07 -14.58 4.93
CA ALA A 510 -7.52 -15.41 3.84
C ALA A 510 -8.60 -16.22 3.11
N SER A 511 -9.62 -16.70 3.84
CA SER A 511 -10.75 -17.42 3.27
C SER A 511 -11.58 -16.59 2.28
N SER A 512 -11.59 -15.26 2.41
CA SER A 512 -12.28 -14.37 1.47
C SER A 512 -11.57 -14.25 0.12
N TYR A 513 -10.25 -14.45 0.09
CA TYR A 513 -9.47 -14.42 -1.16
C TYR A 513 -9.38 -15.81 -1.80
N GLY A 514 -9.36 -16.87 -0.99
CA GLY A 514 -9.27 -18.25 -1.45
C GLY A 514 -7.90 -18.62 -2.04
N PRO A 515 -7.79 -19.76 -2.73
CA PRO A 515 -6.51 -20.29 -3.24
C PRO A 515 -5.86 -19.41 -4.33
N SER A 516 -6.62 -18.51 -4.95
CA SER A 516 -6.13 -17.54 -5.94
C SER A 516 -5.45 -16.32 -5.33
N LEU A 517 -5.38 -16.19 -3.99
CA LEU A 517 -4.60 -15.14 -3.32
C LEU A 517 -3.14 -15.12 -3.81
N SER A 518 -2.54 -16.29 -3.99
CA SER A 518 -1.18 -16.48 -4.52
C SER A 518 -1.00 -15.99 -5.97
N LEU A 519 -2.10 -15.74 -6.67
CA LEU A 519 -2.14 -15.27 -8.05
C LEU A 519 -2.71 -13.85 -8.17
N GLY A 520 -2.89 -13.13 -7.06
CA GLY A 520 -3.29 -11.72 -7.05
C GLY A 520 -4.79 -11.47 -7.00
N ALA A 521 -5.58 -12.37 -6.40
CA ALA A 521 -7.01 -12.14 -6.17
C ALA A 521 -7.32 -10.99 -5.19
N GLY A 522 -6.37 -10.62 -4.34
CA GLY A 522 -6.45 -9.44 -3.49
C GLY A 522 -5.85 -8.22 -4.20
N GLU A 523 -6.54 -7.08 -4.11
CA GLU A 523 -6.09 -5.82 -4.70
C GLU A 523 -5.07 -5.12 -3.78
N VAL A 524 -4.02 -4.57 -4.38
CA VAL A 524 -2.96 -3.80 -3.71
C VAL A 524 -2.70 -2.51 -4.49
N THR A 525 -2.06 -1.54 -3.87
CA THR A 525 -1.60 -0.35 -4.59
C THR A 525 -0.23 -0.60 -5.22
N LEU A 526 0.10 0.17 -6.26
CA LEU A 526 1.43 0.12 -6.86
C LEU A 526 2.52 0.58 -5.89
N LEU A 527 2.22 1.58 -5.07
CA LEU A 527 3.13 2.08 -4.06
C LEU A 527 3.47 1.00 -3.02
N GLU A 528 2.47 0.28 -2.49
CA GLU A 528 2.67 -0.81 -1.53
C GLU A 528 3.48 -1.96 -2.13
N LEU A 529 3.12 -2.43 -3.33
CA LEU A 529 3.82 -3.55 -3.94
C LEU A 529 5.27 -3.21 -4.29
N THR A 530 5.52 -1.99 -4.78
CA THR A 530 6.88 -1.47 -5.03
C THR A 530 7.65 -1.33 -3.72
N GLY A 531 6.99 -0.85 -2.66
CA GLY A 531 7.52 -0.80 -1.30
C GLY A 531 7.90 -2.18 -0.74
N ALA A 532 7.10 -3.21 -0.98
CA ALA A 532 7.41 -4.57 -0.57
C ALA A 532 8.65 -5.13 -1.30
N PHE A 533 8.81 -4.84 -2.60
CA PHE A 533 10.01 -5.22 -3.35
C PHE A 533 11.25 -4.48 -2.88
N ARG A 534 11.09 -3.27 -2.36
CA ARG A 534 12.13 -2.50 -1.71
C ARG A 534 12.75 -3.24 -0.53
N VAL A 535 11.95 -3.96 0.24
CA VAL A 535 12.44 -4.75 1.37
C VAL A 535 13.42 -5.83 0.90
N PHE A 536 13.17 -6.48 -0.24
CA PHE A 536 14.12 -7.43 -0.83
C PHE A 536 15.41 -6.73 -1.27
N ALA A 537 15.29 -5.58 -1.95
CA ALA A 537 16.44 -4.78 -2.38
C ALA A 537 17.28 -4.25 -1.20
N ASN A 538 16.66 -4.05 -0.04
CA ASN A 538 17.25 -3.47 1.17
C ASN A 538 17.52 -4.51 2.27
N ALA A 539 17.93 -5.73 1.86
CA ALA A 539 18.36 -6.79 2.76
C ALA A 539 17.36 -7.14 3.88
N GLY A 540 16.06 -7.05 3.59
CA GLY A 540 14.99 -7.40 4.52
C GLY A 540 14.54 -6.28 5.46
N GLN A 541 15.12 -5.09 5.35
CA GLN A 541 14.73 -3.93 6.17
C GLN A 541 13.55 -3.17 5.56
N PHE A 542 12.52 -2.99 6.38
CA PHE A 542 11.34 -2.19 6.08
C PHE A 542 11.42 -0.82 6.77
N THR A 543 11.14 0.21 6.00
CA THR A 543 10.70 1.53 6.47
C THR A 543 9.44 1.88 5.67
N PRO A 544 8.46 2.60 6.25
CA PRO A 544 7.34 3.10 5.47
C PRO A 544 7.82 3.92 4.28
N VAL A 545 7.20 3.70 3.12
CA VAL A 545 7.43 4.54 1.94
C VAL A 545 7.01 5.96 2.31
N ASN A 546 7.95 6.90 2.23
CA ASN A 546 7.71 8.28 2.60
C ASN A 546 8.24 9.19 1.50
N GLY A 547 7.56 10.32 1.31
CA GLY A 547 8.02 11.35 0.40
C GLY A 547 8.69 12.53 1.12
N LEU A 548 8.78 12.52 2.46
CA LEU A 548 9.23 13.64 3.28
C LEU A 548 10.69 13.46 3.70
N LEU A 549 11.59 14.33 3.25
CA LEU A 549 12.97 14.39 3.76
C LEU A 549 13.06 15.33 4.94
N ARG A 550 12.49 16.53 4.79
CA ARG A 550 12.56 17.60 5.80
C ARG A 550 11.25 18.36 5.82
N VAL A 551 10.65 18.47 7.00
CA VAL A 551 9.48 19.32 7.23
C VAL A 551 9.86 20.35 8.28
N THR A 552 9.83 21.62 7.90
CA THR A 552 10.03 22.73 8.81
C THR A 552 8.71 23.45 8.99
N ASP A 553 8.29 23.65 10.25
CA ASP A 553 7.08 24.40 10.53
C ASP A 553 7.28 25.91 10.27
N SER A 554 6.20 26.68 10.37
CA SER A 554 6.24 28.11 10.10
C SER A 554 7.05 28.92 11.12
N LEU A 555 7.55 28.29 12.19
CA LEU A 555 8.46 28.90 13.19
C LEU A 555 9.93 28.51 12.93
N GLY A 556 10.22 27.77 11.86
CA GLY A 556 11.56 27.31 11.56
C GLY A 556 11.98 26.05 12.34
N ARG A 557 11.06 25.39 13.05
CA ARG A 557 11.37 24.16 13.81
C ARG A 557 11.30 22.94 12.89
N LEU A 558 12.29 22.07 12.99
CA LEU A 558 12.35 20.82 12.24
C LEU A 558 11.45 19.75 12.90
N LEU A 559 10.52 19.18 12.14
CA LEU A 559 9.67 18.08 12.58
C LEU A 559 10.31 16.72 12.22
N PRO A 560 10.21 15.69 13.08
CA PRO A 560 10.80 14.38 12.83
C PRO A 560 10.03 13.64 11.72
N THR A 561 10.68 13.31 10.60
CA THR A 561 10.02 12.86 9.35
C THR A 561 10.00 11.36 9.10
N GLN A 562 10.85 10.55 9.76
CA GLN A 562 10.94 9.10 9.47
C GLN A 562 11.03 8.24 10.73
N PRO A 563 10.29 7.13 10.79
CA PRO A 563 10.48 6.11 11.83
C PRO A 563 11.74 5.29 11.54
N ALA A 564 12.29 4.67 12.59
CA ALA A 564 13.45 3.79 12.46
C ALA A 564 13.12 2.54 11.61
N PRO A 565 14.10 2.01 10.83
CA PRO A 565 13.94 0.78 10.08
C PRO A 565 13.67 -0.42 10.99
N VAL A 566 12.85 -1.35 10.52
CA VAL A 566 12.55 -2.63 11.17
C VAL A 566 12.99 -3.77 10.25
N GLN A 567 13.62 -4.81 10.80
CA GLN A 567 13.92 -6.02 10.05
C GLN A 567 12.62 -6.81 9.85
N ALA A 568 12.03 -6.76 8.66
CA ALA A 568 10.75 -7.40 8.35
C ALA A 568 10.90 -8.88 8.02
N ILE A 569 11.96 -9.23 7.30
CA ILE A 569 12.35 -10.60 6.91
C ILE A 569 13.86 -10.76 7.10
N SER A 570 14.36 -11.99 7.18
CA SER A 570 15.80 -12.22 7.29
C SER A 570 16.59 -11.74 6.08
N THR A 571 17.86 -11.40 6.30
CA THR A 571 18.81 -11.05 5.23
C THR A 571 18.96 -12.18 4.21
N ALA A 572 18.97 -13.43 4.68
CA ALA A 572 18.99 -14.62 3.82
C ALA A 572 17.75 -14.71 2.92
N THR A 573 16.54 -14.54 3.44
CA THR A 573 15.31 -14.57 2.65
C THR A 573 15.30 -13.49 1.58
N ALA A 574 15.65 -12.24 1.95
CA ALA A 574 15.75 -11.13 1.01
C ALA A 574 16.71 -11.45 -0.13
N PHE A 575 17.92 -11.94 0.20
CA PHE A 575 18.91 -12.34 -0.80
C PHE A 575 18.44 -13.50 -1.67
N GLN A 576 17.85 -14.56 -1.11
CA GLN A 576 17.36 -15.70 -1.89
C GLN A 576 16.27 -15.30 -2.88
N ILE A 577 15.33 -14.43 -2.48
CA ILE A 577 14.33 -13.87 -3.41
C ILE A 577 15.02 -13.04 -4.50
N THR A 578 15.96 -12.17 -4.14
CA THR A 578 16.72 -11.36 -5.12
C THR A 578 17.51 -12.22 -6.09
N ASP A 579 18.21 -13.25 -5.62
CA ASP A 579 19.00 -14.16 -6.45
C ASP A 579 18.09 -14.93 -7.43
N ILE A 580 16.95 -15.45 -6.98
CA ILE A 580 15.98 -16.10 -7.87
C ILE A 580 15.43 -15.12 -8.92
N LEU A 581 15.02 -13.91 -8.49
CA LEU A 581 14.40 -12.92 -9.36
C LEU A 581 15.39 -12.19 -10.28
N SER A 582 16.71 -12.30 -10.04
CA SER A 582 17.79 -11.74 -10.87
C SER A 582 18.43 -12.76 -11.82
N ASP A 583 18.15 -14.06 -11.63
CA ASP A 583 18.63 -15.14 -12.48
C ASP A 583 17.88 -15.18 -13.85
N ASN A 584 18.61 -14.87 -14.93
CA ASN A 584 18.08 -14.91 -16.29
C ASN A 584 18.02 -16.34 -16.88
N VAL A 585 18.90 -17.23 -16.44
CA VAL A 585 18.86 -18.64 -16.88
C VAL A 585 17.60 -19.29 -16.33
N ALA A 586 17.31 -19.09 -15.04
CA ALA A 586 16.12 -19.63 -14.40
C ALA A 586 14.82 -19.17 -15.07
N ARG A 587 14.75 -17.93 -15.59
CA ARG A 587 13.53 -17.37 -16.23
C ARG A 587 13.40 -17.67 -17.73
N THR A 588 14.47 -18.19 -18.36
CA THR A 588 14.53 -18.43 -19.81
C THR A 588 13.41 -19.33 -20.34
N PRO A 589 12.94 -20.39 -19.64
CA PRO A 589 11.88 -21.26 -20.15
C PRO A 589 10.59 -20.53 -20.56
N ILE A 590 10.16 -19.52 -19.80
CA ILE A 590 8.96 -18.72 -20.12
C ILE A 590 9.27 -17.44 -20.88
N PHE A 591 10.33 -16.72 -20.51
CA PHE A 591 10.57 -15.38 -21.04
C PHE A 591 11.60 -15.31 -22.18
N GLY A 592 12.32 -16.41 -22.41
CA GLY A 592 13.46 -16.46 -23.32
C GLY A 592 14.72 -15.79 -22.77
N ALA A 593 15.87 -16.13 -23.34
CA ALA A 593 17.17 -15.65 -22.86
C ALA A 593 17.38 -14.14 -23.04
N ASN A 594 16.70 -13.51 -24.02
CA ASN A 594 16.80 -12.09 -24.34
C ASN A 594 15.52 -11.32 -23.98
N SER A 595 14.92 -11.65 -22.84
CA SER A 595 13.67 -11.00 -22.40
C SER A 595 13.84 -9.52 -22.11
N VAL A 596 12.75 -8.75 -22.16
CA VAL A 596 12.74 -7.32 -21.79
C VAL A 596 13.15 -7.06 -20.34
N LEU A 597 13.14 -8.09 -19.49
CA LEU A 597 13.54 -8.03 -18.08
C LEU A 597 15.07 -8.08 -17.88
N LEU A 598 15.86 -8.41 -18.92
CA LEU A 598 17.32 -8.53 -18.84
C LEU A 598 18.03 -7.19 -18.99
N LEU A 599 18.53 -6.59 -17.91
CA LEU A 599 19.33 -5.36 -17.97
C LEU A 599 20.84 -5.66 -18.09
N PRO A 600 21.66 -4.71 -18.56
CA PRO A 600 23.13 -4.84 -18.56
C PRO A 600 23.72 -4.99 -17.15
N LEU A 601 23.09 -4.35 -16.16
CA LEU A 601 23.46 -4.45 -14.75
C LEU A 601 22.57 -5.48 -14.03
N PRO A 602 23.05 -6.13 -12.95
CA PRO A 602 22.25 -7.06 -12.16
C PRO A 602 20.93 -6.43 -11.70
N ALA A 603 19.82 -7.04 -12.09
CA ALA A 603 18.48 -6.57 -11.75
C ALA A 603 17.54 -7.74 -11.50
N ALA A 604 16.80 -7.64 -10.40
CA ALA A 604 15.70 -8.54 -10.08
C ALA A 604 14.40 -7.97 -10.63
N ALA A 605 13.52 -8.80 -11.19
CA ALA A 605 12.22 -8.33 -11.67
C ALA A 605 11.14 -9.40 -11.58
N LYS A 606 9.90 -8.96 -11.37
CA LYS A 606 8.72 -9.80 -11.38
C LYS A 606 7.58 -9.11 -12.13
N THR A 607 6.97 -9.86 -13.03
CA THR A 607 5.78 -9.45 -13.78
C THR A 607 4.48 -9.92 -13.10
N GLY A 608 3.39 -9.22 -13.40
CA GLY A 608 2.03 -9.59 -13.03
C GLY A 608 1.06 -9.32 -14.17
N THR A 609 0.08 -10.20 -14.33
CA THR A 609 -0.99 -10.09 -15.33
C THR A 609 -2.27 -10.62 -14.69
N THR A 610 -3.37 -9.89 -14.81
CA THR A 610 -4.70 -10.37 -14.39
C THR A 610 -5.35 -11.22 -15.49
N THR A 611 -6.21 -12.16 -15.09
CA THR A 611 -6.85 -13.12 -16.03
C THR A 611 -7.66 -12.44 -17.12
N ASP A 612 -8.26 -11.29 -16.82
CA ASP A 612 -9.06 -10.48 -17.76
C ASP A 612 -8.23 -9.40 -18.49
N PHE A 613 -6.90 -9.41 -18.36
CA PHE A 613 -6.00 -8.43 -18.97
C PHE A 613 -6.35 -6.97 -18.63
N ARG A 614 -6.82 -6.72 -17.40
CA ARG A 614 -7.12 -5.36 -16.90
C ARG A 614 -5.90 -4.65 -16.37
N ASP A 615 -4.98 -5.42 -15.78
CA ASP A 615 -3.81 -4.90 -15.08
C ASP A 615 -2.55 -5.63 -15.50
N ASN A 616 -1.58 -4.86 -16.00
CA ASN A 616 -0.24 -5.33 -16.30
C ASN A 616 0.74 -4.70 -15.33
N TRP A 617 1.58 -5.53 -14.71
CA TRP A 617 2.54 -5.11 -13.71
C TRP A 617 3.94 -5.55 -14.07
N THR A 618 4.91 -4.71 -13.75
CA THR A 618 6.31 -5.10 -13.61
C THR A 618 6.90 -4.34 -12.45
N VAL A 619 7.40 -5.07 -11.46
CA VAL A 619 8.16 -4.50 -10.35
C VAL A 619 9.55 -5.10 -10.39
N GLY A 620 10.56 -4.25 -10.46
CA GLY A 620 11.94 -4.69 -10.54
C GLY A 620 12.89 -3.70 -9.91
N TYR A 621 14.05 -4.19 -9.51
CA TYR A 621 15.02 -3.43 -8.74
C TYR A 621 16.45 -3.83 -9.03
N THR A 622 17.33 -2.87 -8.80
CA THR A 622 18.76 -3.07 -8.59
C THR A 622 19.06 -2.85 -7.10
N ARG A 623 20.34 -2.89 -6.71
CA ARG A 623 20.74 -2.50 -5.35
C ARG A 623 20.45 -1.03 -5.01
N HIS A 624 20.31 -0.16 -6.02
CA HIS A 624 20.26 1.31 -5.84
C HIS A 624 18.95 1.95 -6.31
N LEU A 625 18.03 1.17 -6.89
CA LEU A 625 16.76 1.69 -7.42
C LEU A 625 15.70 0.60 -7.48
N VAL A 626 14.50 0.88 -6.98
CA VAL A 626 13.32 0.00 -7.12
C VAL A 626 12.26 0.72 -7.95
N VAL A 627 11.73 0.05 -8.98
CA VAL A 627 10.75 0.63 -9.90
C VAL A 627 9.58 -0.32 -10.07
N GLY A 628 8.38 0.18 -9.82
CA GLY A 628 7.13 -0.47 -10.16
C GLY A 628 6.45 0.25 -11.31
N VAL A 629 5.89 -0.51 -12.24
CA VAL A 629 5.08 -0.01 -13.35
C VAL A 629 3.75 -0.76 -13.38
N TRP A 630 2.67 -0.01 -13.53
CA TRP A 630 1.36 -0.50 -13.93
C TRP A 630 1.00 0.06 -15.32
N ALA A 631 0.36 -0.76 -16.16
CA ALA A 631 -0.18 -0.35 -17.44
C ALA A 631 -1.59 -0.94 -17.60
N GLY A 632 -2.55 -0.14 -18.07
CA GLY A 632 -3.94 -0.54 -18.19
C GLY A 632 -4.88 0.62 -18.52
N ASN A 633 -6.15 0.46 -18.15
CA ASN A 633 -7.17 1.49 -18.30
C ASN A 633 -7.73 1.84 -16.91
N SER A 634 -7.78 3.13 -16.57
CA SER A 634 -8.20 3.58 -15.23
C SER A 634 -9.64 3.17 -14.89
N ASP A 635 -10.53 3.16 -15.87
CA ASP A 635 -11.91 2.66 -15.76
C ASP A 635 -12.00 1.12 -15.59
N GLY A 636 -10.86 0.42 -15.66
CA GLY A 636 -10.75 -1.02 -15.54
C GLY A 636 -11.11 -1.78 -16.82
N THR A 637 -11.41 -1.12 -17.95
CA THR A 637 -11.74 -1.82 -19.20
C THR A 637 -10.61 -2.77 -19.64
N PRO A 638 -10.93 -4.01 -20.10
CA PRO A 638 -9.91 -4.98 -20.49
C PRO A 638 -9.03 -4.55 -21.67
N MET A 639 -7.73 -4.85 -21.60
CA MET A 639 -6.82 -4.78 -22.75
C MET A 639 -6.94 -6.02 -23.65
N ARG A 640 -6.42 -5.92 -24.87
CA ARG A 640 -6.41 -6.99 -25.89
C ARG A 640 -5.15 -7.86 -25.80
N GLY A 641 -5.16 -8.88 -24.95
CA GLY A 641 -4.08 -9.89 -24.89
C GLY A 641 -2.71 -9.31 -24.49
N SER A 642 -2.70 -8.20 -23.75
CA SER A 642 -1.48 -7.65 -23.15
C SER A 642 -1.21 -8.31 -21.80
N SER A 643 0.04 -8.70 -21.56
CA SER A 643 0.53 -9.23 -20.29
C SER A 643 1.55 -8.29 -19.65
N GLY A 644 1.93 -8.56 -18.39
CA GLY A 644 2.96 -7.79 -17.69
C GLY A 644 4.25 -7.65 -18.49
N VAL A 645 4.65 -8.68 -19.24
CA VAL A 645 5.87 -8.65 -20.07
C VAL A 645 5.72 -7.86 -21.37
N SER A 646 4.50 -7.69 -21.91
CA SER A 646 4.27 -6.93 -23.13
C SER A 646 3.82 -5.49 -22.89
N GLY A 647 3.18 -5.21 -21.75
CA GLY A 647 2.67 -3.88 -21.38
C GLY A 647 3.60 -3.11 -20.45
N ALA A 648 3.71 -3.54 -19.18
CA ALA A 648 4.46 -2.81 -18.16
C ALA A 648 5.99 -2.98 -18.27
N ALA A 649 6.48 -4.18 -18.62
CA ALA A 649 7.92 -4.47 -18.65
C ALA A 649 8.72 -3.63 -19.67
N PRO A 650 8.20 -3.31 -20.87
CA PRO A 650 8.88 -2.38 -21.79
C PRO A 650 9.06 -0.98 -21.21
N VAL A 651 8.07 -0.45 -20.48
CA VAL A 651 8.18 0.85 -19.79
C VAL A 651 9.25 0.76 -18.71
N TRP A 652 9.17 -0.28 -17.86
CA TRP A 652 10.14 -0.53 -16.79
C TRP A 652 11.56 -0.60 -17.35
N ARG A 653 11.78 -1.40 -18.39
CA ARG A 653 13.08 -1.54 -19.04
C ARG A 653 13.60 -0.20 -19.53
N THR A 654 12.78 0.54 -20.26
CA THR A 654 13.18 1.81 -20.88
C THR A 654 13.56 2.82 -19.81
N PHE A 655 12.78 2.91 -18.73
CA PHE A 655 13.09 3.77 -17.58
C PHE A 655 14.37 3.33 -16.87
N MET A 656 14.52 2.04 -16.57
CA MET A 656 15.72 1.52 -15.92
C MET A 656 16.97 1.78 -16.75
N LEU A 657 16.93 1.57 -18.07
CA LEU A 657 18.06 1.89 -18.95
C LEU A 657 18.34 3.39 -19.04
N ALA A 658 17.31 4.23 -19.04
CA ALA A 658 17.48 5.69 -19.09
C ALA A 658 18.11 6.25 -17.80
N VAL A 659 17.95 5.55 -16.67
CA VAL A 659 18.50 5.95 -15.36
C VAL A 659 19.84 5.27 -15.07
N THR A 660 20.06 4.03 -15.52
CA THR A 660 21.21 3.20 -15.15
C THR A 660 22.15 2.84 -16.31
N GLY A 661 21.76 3.11 -17.56
CA GLY A 661 22.38 2.53 -18.75
C GLY A 661 23.77 3.04 -19.12
N ASP A 662 24.15 4.25 -18.70
CA ASP A 662 25.49 4.80 -18.90
C ASP A 662 25.97 5.62 -17.69
N GLU A 663 27.22 6.08 -17.74
CA GLU A 663 27.85 6.85 -16.65
C GLU A 663 27.19 8.22 -16.46
N ALA A 664 26.76 8.88 -17.54
CA ALA A 664 26.13 10.20 -17.49
C ALA A 664 24.75 10.14 -16.82
N ALA A 665 23.94 9.13 -17.16
CA ALA A 665 22.65 8.86 -16.53
C ALA A 665 22.81 8.55 -15.03
N ARG A 666 23.76 7.67 -14.68
CA ARG A 666 24.05 7.33 -13.29
C ARG A 666 24.53 8.53 -12.48
N SER A 667 25.45 9.32 -13.02
CA SER A 667 25.93 10.54 -12.39
C SER A 667 24.82 11.57 -12.19
N ARG A 668 23.90 11.71 -13.16
CA ARG A 668 22.76 12.65 -13.06
C ARG A 668 21.87 12.37 -11.86
N PHE A 669 21.70 11.10 -11.51
CA PHE A 669 20.82 10.67 -10.41
C PHE A 669 21.58 10.24 -9.15
N GLY A 670 22.88 10.49 -9.07
CA GLY A 670 23.71 10.15 -7.91
C GLY A 670 23.88 8.64 -7.67
N LEU A 671 23.81 7.84 -8.73
CA LEU A 671 23.96 6.38 -8.67
C LEU A 671 25.43 5.95 -8.85
N PRO A 672 25.84 4.80 -8.29
CA PRO A 672 27.20 4.29 -8.43
C PRO A 672 27.69 4.08 -9.86
N LEU A 673 28.90 4.56 -10.15
CA LEU A 673 29.52 4.41 -11.47
C LEU A 673 30.23 3.05 -11.63
N ALA A 674 30.81 2.52 -10.53
CA ALA A 674 31.56 1.27 -10.55
C ALA A 674 30.61 0.06 -10.62
N GLU A 675 30.82 -0.84 -11.59
CA GLU A 675 29.93 -1.98 -11.87
C GLU A 675 29.88 -3.01 -10.72
N ASP A 676 30.96 -3.17 -9.97
CA ASP A 676 31.05 -4.07 -8.81
C ASP A 676 30.06 -3.69 -7.70
N GLN A 677 29.72 -2.40 -7.58
CA GLN A 677 28.75 -1.91 -6.59
C GLN A 677 27.29 -2.31 -6.89
N TRP A 678 27.02 -2.86 -8.07
CA TRP A 678 25.69 -3.31 -8.50
C TRP A 678 25.42 -4.79 -8.20
N GLN A 679 26.46 -5.56 -7.83
CA GLN A 679 26.33 -6.98 -7.57
C GLN A 679 25.51 -7.26 -6.29
N PHE A 680 24.58 -8.20 -6.40
CA PHE A 680 23.91 -8.77 -5.22
C PHE A 680 24.86 -9.75 -4.56
N THR A 681 25.36 -9.43 -3.38
CA THR A 681 26.34 -10.26 -2.65
C THR A 681 25.60 -11.12 -1.61
N PRO A 682 25.88 -12.43 -1.52
CA PRO A 682 25.29 -13.28 -0.48
C PRO A 682 25.68 -12.77 0.91
N PRO A 683 24.73 -12.64 1.85
CA PRO A 683 25.03 -12.26 3.23
C PRO A 683 25.74 -13.41 3.98
N PRO A 684 26.39 -13.14 5.13
CA PRO A 684 27.19 -14.14 5.85
C PRO A 684 26.41 -15.38 6.32
N ASP A 685 25.09 -15.28 6.48
CA ASP A 685 24.18 -16.35 6.87
C ASP A 685 23.66 -17.18 5.69
N VAL A 686 24.20 -16.98 4.49
CA VAL A 686 23.88 -17.74 3.28
C VAL A 686 25.11 -18.49 2.77
N THR A 687 24.93 -19.78 2.49
CA THR A 687 25.98 -20.65 1.95
C THR A 687 25.56 -21.21 0.59
N ALA A 688 26.45 -21.13 -0.41
CA ALA A 688 26.26 -21.82 -1.68
C ALA A 688 26.70 -23.28 -1.55
N ILE A 689 25.83 -24.22 -1.95
CA ILE A 689 26.15 -25.66 -1.97
C ILE A 689 25.80 -26.21 -3.36
N ASP A 690 26.79 -26.84 -4.00
CA ASP A 690 26.64 -27.46 -5.32
C ASP A 690 25.91 -28.79 -5.24
N ILE A 691 24.58 -28.69 -5.17
CA ILE A 691 23.67 -29.82 -5.09
C ILE A 691 22.37 -29.50 -5.83
N CYS A 692 21.87 -30.49 -6.57
CA CYS A 692 20.63 -30.36 -7.32
C CYS A 692 19.81 -31.64 -7.20
N PRO A 693 18.49 -31.55 -6.94
CA PRO A 693 17.64 -32.73 -6.97
C PRO A 693 17.69 -33.46 -8.33
N PRO A 694 17.60 -34.79 -8.36
CA PRO A 694 17.68 -35.54 -9.62
C PRO A 694 16.57 -35.14 -10.60
N GLY A 695 16.95 -34.82 -11.84
CA GLY A 695 16.00 -34.57 -12.93
C GLY A 695 15.33 -33.19 -12.91
N VAL A 696 15.75 -32.28 -12.03
CA VAL A 696 15.35 -30.86 -12.09
C VAL A 696 16.51 -29.99 -12.55
N THR A 697 16.20 -28.79 -13.04
CA THR A 697 17.21 -27.79 -13.40
C THR A 697 17.46 -26.88 -12.20
N CYS A 698 18.72 -26.74 -11.81
CA CYS A 698 19.17 -25.84 -10.75
C CYS A 698 20.14 -24.79 -11.29
N ARG A 699 20.46 -23.81 -10.45
CA ARG A 699 21.49 -22.81 -10.71
C ARG A 699 22.86 -23.46 -10.93
N GLU A 700 23.65 -22.89 -11.83
CA GLU A 700 25.05 -23.28 -12.03
C GLU A 700 25.89 -22.96 -10.78
N GLY A 701 26.72 -23.91 -10.35
CA GLY A 701 27.52 -23.79 -9.12
C GLY A 701 26.71 -23.92 -7.83
N GLY A 702 25.49 -24.48 -7.90
CA GLY A 702 24.69 -24.81 -6.74
C GLY A 702 23.67 -23.75 -6.31
N GLU A 703 22.92 -24.12 -5.28
CA GLU A 703 21.87 -23.29 -4.69
C GLU A 703 22.34 -22.62 -3.40
N TYR A 704 21.70 -21.50 -3.07
CA TYR A 704 21.97 -20.75 -1.85
C TYR A 704 21.03 -21.18 -0.73
N PHE A 705 21.61 -21.61 0.40
CA PHE A 705 20.88 -22.07 1.57
C PHE A 705 21.15 -21.15 2.75
N SER A 706 20.10 -20.81 3.51
CA SER A 706 20.23 -20.05 4.75
C SER A 706 20.81 -20.93 5.86
N ALA A 707 21.51 -20.33 6.82
CA ALA A 707 22.00 -21.05 8.00
C ALA A 707 20.86 -21.72 8.77
N ALA A 708 19.68 -21.08 8.84
CA ALA A 708 18.48 -21.63 9.46
C ALA A 708 17.98 -22.90 8.74
N TRP A 709 17.95 -22.89 7.40
CA TRP A 709 17.60 -24.06 6.61
C TRP A 709 18.60 -25.22 6.82
N LEU A 710 19.89 -24.91 6.82
CA LEU A 710 20.96 -25.91 7.01
C LEU A 710 20.95 -26.49 8.43
N ALA A 711 20.57 -25.71 9.44
CA ALA A 711 20.37 -26.21 10.79
C ALA A 711 19.22 -27.23 10.85
N ARG A 712 18.17 -27.03 10.05
CA ARG A 712 17.00 -27.93 9.98
C ARG A 712 17.25 -29.20 9.16
N THR A 713 17.97 -29.09 8.04
CA THR A 713 18.14 -30.20 7.05
C THR A 713 19.50 -30.88 7.10
N SER A 714 20.48 -30.30 7.79
CA SER A 714 21.91 -30.60 7.76
C SER A 714 22.61 -30.22 6.45
N VAL A 715 23.87 -29.78 6.58
CA VAL A 715 24.74 -29.42 5.43
C VAL A 715 25.04 -30.63 4.54
N GLU A 716 24.98 -31.85 5.09
CA GLU A 716 25.23 -33.09 4.34
C GLU A 716 24.09 -33.44 3.38
N ASN A 717 22.87 -32.95 3.64
CA ASN A 717 21.71 -33.19 2.78
C ASN A 717 20.72 -32.01 2.79
N PRO A 718 21.10 -30.85 2.20
CA PRO A 718 20.28 -29.64 2.22
C PRO A 718 19.01 -29.73 1.35
N ILE A 719 18.84 -30.82 0.59
CA ILE A 719 17.66 -31.09 -0.24
C ILE A 719 16.80 -32.23 0.33
N ALA A 720 16.96 -32.56 1.62
CA ALA A 720 16.23 -33.64 2.31
C ALA A 720 14.70 -33.46 2.33
N ASP A 721 14.19 -32.28 2.00
CA ASP A 721 12.77 -31.99 1.80
C ASP A 721 12.26 -32.50 0.43
N SER A 722 13.14 -32.53 -0.56
CA SER A 722 12.85 -32.79 -1.98
C SER A 722 13.24 -34.19 -2.42
N VAL A 723 14.24 -34.78 -1.76
CA VAL A 723 14.73 -36.11 -2.09
C VAL A 723 14.66 -37.06 -0.90
N VAL A 724 14.64 -38.34 -1.22
CA VAL A 724 14.78 -39.43 -0.27
C VAL A 724 15.91 -40.34 -0.74
N THR A 725 16.80 -40.71 0.17
CA THR A 725 17.85 -41.70 -0.08
C THR A 725 17.47 -42.97 0.66
N GLU A 726 17.05 -43.99 -0.09
CA GLU A 726 16.53 -45.24 0.47
C GLU A 726 17.01 -46.43 -0.36
N VAL A 727 17.02 -47.61 0.26
CA VAL A 727 17.19 -48.88 -0.47
C VAL A 727 15.88 -49.18 -1.17
N VAL A 728 15.94 -49.24 -2.50
CA VAL A 728 14.76 -49.39 -3.34
C VAL A 728 14.91 -50.49 -4.39
N VAL A 729 13.78 -51.03 -4.81
CA VAL A 729 13.64 -51.92 -5.96
C VAL A 729 12.78 -51.26 -7.04
N PRO A 730 12.95 -51.63 -8.32
CA PRO A 730 12.08 -51.16 -9.39
C PRO A 730 10.62 -51.51 -9.08
N ALA A 731 9.71 -50.58 -9.36
CA ALA A 731 8.27 -50.77 -9.14
C ALA A 731 7.73 -52.03 -9.85
N TYR A 732 8.31 -52.41 -10.98
CA TYR A 732 7.93 -53.59 -11.73
C TYR A 732 9.11 -54.28 -12.43
N ARG A 733 8.98 -55.60 -12.54
CA ARG A 733 9.83 -56.49 -13.33
C ARG A 733 8.94 -57.22 -14.33
N ASP A 734 9.30 -57.18 -15.60
CA ASP A 734 8.53 -57.89 -16.62
C ASP A 734 8.70 -59.42 -16.57
N ARG A 735 7.92 -60.09 -17.43
CA ARG A 735 7.94 -61.55 -17.58
C ARG A 735 9.27 -62.08 -18.11
N SER A 736 10.10 -61.25 -18.75
CA SER A 736 11.46 -61.62 -19.19
C SER A 736 12.51 -61.47 -18.08
N GLY A 737 12.09 -60.98 -16.91
CA GLY A 737 12.98 -60.66 -15.79
C GLY A 737 13.64 -59.30 -15.90
N ALA A 738 13.32 -58.50 -16.93
CA ALA A 738 13.87 -57.16 -17.10
C ALA A 738 13.24 -56.20 -16.09
N SER A 739 14.09 -55.46 -15.38
CA SER A 739 13.70 -54.46 -14.40
C SER A 739 13.50 -53.10 -15.08
N TYR A 740 12.36 -52.46 -14.80
CA TYR A 740 12.04 -51.12 -15.33
C TYR A 740 12.24 -50.07 -14.24
N TRP A 741 13.12 -49.10 -14.53
CA TRP A 741 13.83 -48.29 -13.53
C TRP A 741 13.31 -46.86 -13.39
N ASN A 742 12.10 -46.53 -13.86
CA ASN A 742 11.66 -45.14 -13.84
C ASN A 742 10.97 -44.77 -12.51
N ALA A 743 10.37 -45.75 -11.82
CA ALA A 743 9.75 -45.57 -10.50
C ALA A 743 10.22 -46.65 -9.53
N TYR A 744 10.26 -46.32 -8.24
CA TYR A 744 10.92 -47.12 -7.20
C TYR A 744 10.08 -47.22 -5.95
N CYS A 745 10.18 -48.34 -5.25
CA CYS A 745 9.55 -48.52 -3.95
C CYS A 745 10.51 -49.16 -2.96
N LYS A 746 10.27 -48.92 -1.66
CA LYS A 746 10.99 -49.56 -0.57
C LYS A 746 10.46 -50.99 -0.41
N PRO A 747 11.31 -52.02 -0.49
CA PRO A 747 10.88 -53.38 -0.23
C PRO A 747 10.53 -53.59 1.25
N GLU A 748 9.71 -54.61 1.54
CA GLU A 748 9.35 -54.97 2.92
C GLU A 748 10.60 -55.40 3.71
N ASP A 749 11.52 -56.12 3.06
CA ASP A 749 12.81 -56.51 3.62
C ASP A 749 13.91 -55.57 3.13
N ALA A 750 14.41 -54.70 4.03
CA ALA A 750 15.40 -53.67 3.73
C ALA A 750 16.75 -54.18 3.20
N ASN A 751 16.97 -55.51 3.19
CA ASN A 751 18.18 -56.14 2.66
C ASN A 751 18.12 -56.40 1.14
N GLU A 752 16.97 -56.20 0.49
CA GLU A 752 16.84 -56.33 -0.96
C GLU A 752 16.84 -54.94 -1.63
N GLY A 753 17.60 -54.76 -2.71
CA GLY A 753 17.56 -53.53 -3.52
C GLY A 753 18.87 -52.75 -3.61
N VAL A 754 18.79 -51.51 -4.10
CA VAL A 754 19.94 -50.62 -4.31
C VAL A 754 19.63 -49.27 -3.67
N ALA A 755 20.55 -48.74 -2.88
CA ALA A 755 20.44 -47.39 -2.32
C ALA A 755 20.42 -46.36 -3.45
N ARG A 756 19.37 -45.54 -3.52
CA ARG A 756 19.20 -44.48 -4.52
C ARG A 756 18.64 -43.22 -3.89
N THR A 757 19.09 -42.07 -4.40
CA THR A 757 18.46 -40.77 -4.14
C THR A 757 17.38 -40.54 -5.19
N LEU A 758 16.16 -40.31 -4.73
CA LEU A 758 14.96 -40.22 -5.55
C LEU A 758 14.18 -38.96 -5.22
N ALA A 759 13.49 -38.39 -6.21
CA ALA A 759 12.58 -37.29 -5.96
C ALA A 759 11.40 -37.76 -5.09
N ARG A 760 11.05 -36.96 -4.08
CA ARG A 760 9.90 -37.20 -3.22
C ARG A 760 8.62 -36.78 -3.94
N LEU A 761 7.67 -37.70 -4.04
CA LEU A 761 6.29 -37.42 -4.43
C LEU A 761 5.51 -37.07 -3.16
N SER A 762 5.46 -35.79 -2.77
CA SER A 762 4.63 -35.34 -1.64
C SER A 762 3.47 -34.47 -2.11
N GLY A 763 2.34 -34.59 -1.40
CA GLY A 763 1.21 -33.68 -1.52
C GLY A 763 1.42 -32.36 -0.75
N SER A 764 2.36 -32.32 0.19
CA SER A 764 2.71 -31.14 0.99
C SER A 764 4.09 -30.59 0.64
N VAL A 765 4.21 -29.27 0.56
CA VAL A 765 5.49 -28.56 0.41
C VAL A 765 6.10 -28.37 1.80
N GLY A 766 7.37 -28.74 2.00
CA GLY A 766 8.14 -28.33 3.19
C GLY A 766 8.08 -29.19 4.45
N LEU A 767 7.70 -30.46 4.36
CA LEU A 767 7.83 -31.42 5.47
C LEU A 767 8.40 -32.76 4.98
N ALA A 768 9.46 -33.23 5.64
CA ALA A 768 9.62 -34.68 5.80
C ALA A 768 8.44 -35.17 6.64
N PRO A 769 7.85 -36.34 6.34
CA PRO A 769 6.88 -36.94 7.26
C PRO A 769 7.51 -37.03 8.66
N GLU A 770 6.72 -36.78 9.70
CA GLU A 770 7.12 -37.19 11.06
C GLU A 770 7.56 -38.65 11.01
N GLN A 771 8.68 -38.97 11.67
CA GLN A 771 9.10 -40.36 11.78
C GLN A 771 7.95 -41.20 12.34
N PRO A 772 7.68 -42.39 11.77
CA PRO A 772 6.50 -43.17 12.12
C PRO A 772 6.58 -43.61 13.60
N GLN A 773 5.64 -43.12 14.42
CA GLN A 773 5.31 -43.82 15.65
C GLN A 773 4.71 -45.19 15.28
N ALA A 774 5.37 -46.22 15.79
CA ALA A 774 5.03 -47.63 15.84
C ALA A 774 3.71 -48.13 15.18
N ALA A 775 3.89 -48.96 14.14
CA ALA A 775 3.19 -50.20 13.82
C ALA A 775 1.64 -50.31 13.87
N LYS A 776 1.09 -50.55 12.65
CA LYS A 776 0.01 -51.51 12.26
C LYS A 776 -1.46 -51.15 12.59
N PRO A 777 -2.46 -51.54 11.73
CA PRO A 777 -2.61 -52.87 11.14
C PRO A 777 -2.55 -52.97 9.61
N GLN A 778 -2.33 -54.20 9.18
CA GLN A 778 -2.18 -54.71 7.82
C GLN A 778 -3.34 -54.31 6.90
N ALA A 779 -3.02 -53.78 5.71
CA ALA A 779 -3.94 -53.71 4.61
C ALA A 779 -4.27 -55.13 4.13
N SER A 780 -5.53 -55.54 4.30
CA SER A 780 -6.12 -56.62 3.52
C SER A 780 -6.12 -56.23 2.04
N GLY A 781 -5.78 -57.17 1.16
CA GLY A 781 -5.70 -56.97 -0.29
C GLY A 781 -6.87 -56.17 -0.85
N GLY A 782 -6.56 -55.22 -1.74
CA GLY A 782 -7.54 -54.32 -2.33
C GLY A 782 -8.64 -55.08 -3.05
N LEU A 783 -9.87 -54.93 -2.56
CA LEU A 783 -11.12 -55.50 -3.08
C LEU A 783 -11.33 -55.30 -4.59
N LEU A 784 -10.74 -54.27 -5.19
CA LEU A 784 -10.83 -54.02 -6.63
C LEU A 784 -10.01 -55.00 -7.48
N ALA A 785 -8.86 -55.48 -6.99
CA ALA A 785 -8.05 -56.46 -7.71
C ALA A 785 -8.65 -57.88 -7.63
N GLU A 786 -9.46 -58.14 -6.59
CA GLU A 786 -10.12 -59.41 -6.32
C GLU A 786 -11.45 -59.54 -7.08
N ALA A 787 -12.22 -58.45 -7.18
CA ALA A 787 -13.49 -58.40 -7.93
C ALA A 787 -13.30 -58.62 -9.45
N LEU A 788 -12.13 -58.28 -10.00
CA LEU A 788 -11.84 -58.40 -11.43
C LEU A 788 -11.34 -59.79 -11.86
N ARG A 789 -11.21 -60.75 -10.95
CA ARG A 789 -10.70 -62.11 -11.26
C ARG A 789 -11.77 -63.20 -11.34
N GLN A 790 -13.04 -62.90 -11.13
CA GLN A 790 -14.09 -63.92 -11.11
C GLN A 790 -15.11 -63.75 -12.24
N THR A 791 -14.80 -64.29 -13.42
CA THR A 791 -15.82 -64.71 -14.38
C THR A 791 -15.49 -66.10 -14.92
N ALA A 792 -15.95 -67.13 -14.21
CA ALA A 792 -16.14 -68.46 -14.80
C ALA A 792 -17.23 -69.28 -14.07
N SER A 793 -18.32 -69.51 -14.80
CA SER A 793 -19.22 -70.68 -14.81
C SER A 793 -20.06 -71.07 -13.57
N GLY A 794 -21.38 -70.98 -13.74
CA GLY A 794 -22.40 -71.78 -13.03
C GLY A 794 -23.77 -71.10 -13.02
N PRO A 795 -24.89 -71.76 -13.39
CA PRO A 795 -26.21 -71.13 -13.39
C PRO A 795 -26.80 -71.16 -11.97
N VAL A 796 -27.62 -70.17 -11.60
CA VAL A 796 -28.89 -70.30 -10.82
C VAL A 796 -29.40 -68.93 -10.32
N ILE A 797 -30.67 -68.67 -10.68
CA ILE A 797 -31.75 -67.84 -10.08
C ILE A 797 -31.60 -66.30 -10.06
N ALA A 798 -32.61 -65.65 -10.65
CA ALA A 798 -32.80 -64.22 -10.75
C ALA A 798 -33.05 -63.55 -9.38
N GLN A 799 -32.14 -62.64 -9.01
CA GLN A 799 -32.41 -61.49 -8.14
C GLN A 799 -32.42 -60.22 -9.01
N PRO A 800 -33.11 -59.13 -8.62
CA PRO A 800 -33.01 -57.85 -9.33
C PRO A 800 -31.54 -57.45 -9.40
N ALA A 801 -31.11 -56.94 -10.56
CA ALA A 801 -29.70 -56.80 -10.93
C ALA A 801 -28.84 -56.21 -9.80
N PRO A 802 -27.71 -56.85 -9.43
CA PRO A 802 -26.74 -56.21 -8.56
C PRO A 802 -26.25 -54.95 -9.27
N THR A 803 -26.40 -53.80 -8.61
CA THR A 803 -25.73 -52.58 -9.06
C THR A 803 -24.24 -52.84 -8.83
N GLU A 804 -23.45 -52.82 -9.91
CA GLU A 804 -22.00 -53.03 -9.80
C GLU A 804 -21.42 -52.06 -8.75
N PRO A 805 -20.53 -52.52 -7.86
CA PRO A 805 -19.95 -51.66 -6.85
C PRO A 805 -19.21 -50.51 -7.54
N ILE A 806 -19.39 -49.30 -7.01
CA ILE A 806 -18.75 -48.13 -7.61
C ILE A 806 -17.33 -48.02 -7.11
N VAL A 807 -16.45 -47.72 -8.04
CA VAL A 807 -15.04 -47.50 -7.78
C VAL A 807 -14.80 -45.99 -7.75
N TYR A 808 -14.71 -45.43 -6.55
CA TYR A 808 -14.35 -44.03 -6.36
C TYR A 808 -12.84 -43.90 -6.16
N TYR A 809 -12.21 -43.03 -6.93
CA TYR A 809 -10.79 -42.70 -6.75
C TYR A 809 -10.69 -41.35 -6.04
N PRO A 810 -10.14 -41.31 -4.81
CA PRO A 810 -9.88 -40.05 -4.12
C PRO A 810 -9.04 -39.11 -4.98
N ASP A 811 -9.31 -37.81 -4.90
CA ASP A 811 -8.56 -36.83 -5.70
C ASP A 811 -7.06 -36.83 -5.35
N SER A 812 -6.69 -37.14 -4.10
CA SER A 812 -5.30 -37.31 -3.64
C SER A 812 -4.57 -38.48 -4.31
N GLU A 813 -5.26 -39.61 -4.53
CA GLU A 813 -4.71 -40.78 -5.20
C GLU A 813 -4.48 -40.51 -6.69
N LEU A 814 -5.43 -39.82 -7.32
CA LEU A 814 -5.31 -39.40 -8.71
C LEU A 814 -4.21 -38.36 -8.89
N GLU A 815 -4.03 -37.48 -7.92
CA GLU A 815 -2.96 -36.51 -7.91
C GLU A 815 -1.59 -37.18 -7.79
N PHE A 816 -1.41 -38.10 -6.84
CA PHE A 816 -0.21 -38.93 -6.73
C PHE A 816 0.10 -39.62 -8.06
N PHE A 817 -0.92 -40.24 -8.67
CA PHE A 817 -0.79 -40.93 -9.94
C PHE A 817 -0.36 -40.01 -11.10
N ARG A 818 -0.91 -38.79 -11.17
CA ARG A 818 -0.48 -37.77 -12.14
C ARG A 818 0.93 -37.29 -11.89
N GLN A 819 1.35 -37.13 -10.63
CA GLN A 819 2.72 -36.75 -10.27
C GLN A 819 3.71 -37.82 -10.73
N VAL A 820 3.41 -39.11 -10.47
CA VAL A 820 4.19 -40.24 -11.00
C VAL A 820 4.32 -40.12 -12.50
N GLY A 821 3.20 -40.04 -13.23
CA GLY A 821 3.25 -39.99 -14.69
C GLY A 821 4.02 -38.79 -15.25
N SER A 822 3.91 -37.63 -14.61
CA SER A 822 4.70 -36.45 -14.97
C SER A 822 6.20 -36.67 -14.76
N ALA A 823 6.58 -37.26 -13.62
CA ALA A 823 7.97 -37.57 -13.31
C ALA A 823 8.59 -38.55 -14.31
N LEU A 824 7.88 -39.63 -14.62
CA LEU A 824 8.34 -40.65 -15.55
C LEU A 824 8.49 -40.11 -16.96
N ASN A 825 7.61 -39.20 -17.40
CA ASN A 825 7.71 -38.55 -18.71
C ASN A 825 8.97 -37.70 -18.84
N ARG A 826 9.49 -37.17 -17.72
CA ARG A 826 10.72 -36.37 -17.68
C ARG A 826 11.97 -37.17 -17.36
N GLY A 827 11.85 -38.48 -17.22
CA GLY A 827 12.97 -39.37 -16.87
C GLY A 827 13.44 -39.24 -15.43
N ALA A 828 12.66 -38.59 -14.56
CA ALA A 828 12.97 -38.48 -13.14
C ALA A 828 12.72 -39.83 -12.44
N SER A 829 13.60 -40.16 -11.50
CA SER A 829 13.44 -41.34 -10.63
C SER A 829 12.65 -40.95 -9.38
N VAL A 830 11.50 -41.60 -9.16
CA VAL A 830 10.58 -41.25 -8.06
C VAL A 830 10.39 -42.35 -7.04
N TYR A 831 10.27 -41.95 -5.78
CA TYR A 831 9.93 -42.83 -4.67
C TYR A 831 8.41 -42.95 -4.53
N LEU A 832 7.88 -44.16 -4.70
CA LEU A 832 6.45 -44.48 -4.64
C LEU A 832 5.97 -44.93 -3.25
N GLY A 833 6.85 -44.99 -2.24
CA GLY A 833 6.52 -45.54 -0.92
C GLY A 833 6.92 -47.01 -0.77
N ASN A 834 6.22 -47.75 0.10
CA ASN A 834 6.44 -49.18 0.31
C ASN A 834 5.87 -49.99 -0.87
N CYS A 835 6.61 -51.00 -1.36
CA CYS A 835 6.18 -51.85 -2.45
C CYS A 835 4.88 -52.61 -2.16
N ALA A 836 4.60 -52.94 -0.90
CA ALA A 836 3.36 -53.59 -0.48
C ALA A 836 2.12 -52.73 -0.73
N ASP A 837 2.28 -51.42 -0.71
CA ASP A 837 1.17 -50.46 -0.79
C ASP A 837 0.85 -50.04 -2.24
N LEU A 838 1.52 -50.64 -3.22
CA LEU A 838 1.35 -50.33 -4.64
C LEU A 838 0.32 -51.24 -5.29
N ASN A 839 -0.66 -50.62 -5.94
CA ASN A 839 -1.69 -51.33 -6.69
C ASN A 839 -1.26 -51.54 -8.14
N TYR A 840 -1.35 -52.78 -8.59
CA TYR A 840 -1.07 -53.14 -9.97
C TYR A 840 -2.19 -53.95 -10.59
N TYR A 841 -2.52 -53.63 -11.83
CA TYR A 841 -3.39 -54.44 -12.68
C TYR A 841 -2.56 -55.21 -13.69
N THR A 842 -2.81 -56.51 -13.83
CA THR A 842 -2.13 -57.33 -14.84
C THR A 842 -3.02 -57.41 -16.07
N VAL A 843 -2.49 -56.93 -17.20
CA VAL A 843 -3.21 -56.92 -18.48
C VAL A 843 -3.64 -58.34 -18.86
N ALA A 844 -4.93 -58.54 -19.07
CA ALA A 844 -5.55 -59.77 -19.51
C ALA A 844 -5.72 -59.83 -21.04
N PRO A 845 -5.94 -61.02 -21.63
CA PRO A 845 -6.27 -61.14 -23.05
C PRO A 845 -7.51 -60.33 -23.42
N GLY A 846 -7.38 -59.44 -24.41
CA GLY A 846 -8.48 -58.61 -24.91
C GLY A 846 -8.56 -57.20 -24.30
N ASP A 847 -7.73 -56.89 -23.31
CA ASP A 847 -7.68 -55.55 -22.72
C ASP A 847 -7.14 -54.51 -23.72
N SER A 848 -7.73 -53.32 -23.66
CA SER A 848 -7.25 -52.13 -24.37
C SER A 848 -7.21 -50.94 -23.44
N TRP A 849 -6.37 -49.95 -23.73
CA TRP A 849 -6.30 -48.71 -22.95
C TRP A 849 -7.68 -48.07 -22.76
N THR A 850 -8.49 -48.02 -23.82
CA THR A 850 -9.83 -47.44 -23.80
C THR A 850 -10.78 -48.25 -22.91
N ALA A 851 -10.73 -49.58 -22.99
CA ALA A 851 -11.57 -50.45 -22.17
C ALA A 851 -11.20 -50.34 -20.68
N LEU A 852 -9.91 -50.43 -20.36
CA LEU A 852 -9.42 -50.32 -18.98
C LEU A 852 -9.67 -48.93 -18.39
N ALA A 853 -9.39 -47.86 -19.13
CA ALA A 853 -9.63 -46.49 -18.66
C ALA A 853 -11.11 -46.26 -18.36
N ARG A 854 -12.01 -46.74 -19.24
CA ARG A 854 -13.46 -46.67 -19.02
C ARG A 854 -13.88 -47.48 -17.79
N GLN A 855 -13.40 -48.71 -17.67
CA GLN A 855 -13.69 -49.59 -16.52
C GLN A 855 -13.21 -48.98 -15.20
N MET A 856 -12.10 -48.24 -15.23
CA MET A 856 -11.49 -47.59 -14.08
C MET A 856 -11.99 -46.17 -13.86
N GLY A 857 -12.94 -45.65 -14.65
CA GLY A 857 -13.39 -44.25 -14.50
C GLY A 857 -12.27 -43.21 -14.66
N LEU A 858 -11.23 -43.55 -15.44
CA LEU A 858 -10.08 -42.71 -15.76
C LEU A 858 -10.12 -42.28 -17.23
N THR A 859 -9.42 -41.20 -17.56
CA THR A 859 -9.10 -40.95 -18.97
C THR A 859 -7.99 -41.88 -19.45
N VAL A 860 -7.99 -42.21 -20.75
CA VAL A 860 -6.90 -42.98 -21.37
C VAL A 860 -5.54 -42.32 -21.09
N GLY A 861 -5.47 -40.98 -21.19
CA GLY A 861 -4.25 -40.22 -20.92
C GLY A 861 -3.75 -40.33 -19.48
N GLU A 862 -4.64 -40.30 -18.48
CA GLU A 862 -4.25 -40.50 -17.08
C GLU A 862 -3.64 -41.89 -16.87
N LEU A 863 -4.30 -42.94 -17.36
CA LEU A 863 -3.80 -44.31 -17.23
C LEU A 863 -2.47 -44.53 -17.95
N GLN A 864 -2.32 -43.93 -19.13
CA GLN A 864 -1.11 -44.01 -19.96
C GLN A 864 0.08 -43.27 -19.35
N THR A 865 -0.14 -42.07 -18.80
CA THR A 865 0.96 -41.22 -18.31
C THR A 865 1.70 -41.82 -17.12
N ALA A 866 1.03 -42.52 -16.21
CA ALA A 866 1.69 -43.23 -15.12
C ALA A 866 2.29 -44.59 -15.52
N ASN A 867 1.99 -45.08 -16.73
CA ASN A 867 2.37 -46.41 -17.23
C ASN A 867 3.15 -46.35 -18.55
N LEU A 868 4.09 -45.39 -18.64
CA LEU A 868 4.88 -45.16 -19.86
C LEU A 868 5.74 -46.34 -20.30
N HIS A 869 6.01 -47.29 -19.40
CA HIS A 869 6.72 -48.52 -19.73
C HIS A 869 5.95 -49.40 -20.72
N VAL A 870 4.61 -49.34 -20.72
CA VAL A 870 3.76 -50.15 -21.61
C VAL A 870 3.54 -49.49 -22.98
N LEU A 871 3.73 -48.17 -23.09
CA LEU A 871 3.47 -47.41 -24.33
C LEU A 871 4.57 -47.50 -25.41
N ARG A 872 5.64 -48.27 -25.18
CA ARG A 872 6.83 -48.25 -26.05
C ARG A 872 6.80 -49.29 -27.19
N GLN A 873 5.84 -50.21 -27.21
CA GLN A 873 5.67 -51.16 -28.31
C GLN A 873 4.31 -50.96 -28.99
N SER A 874 4.30 -50.30 -30.14
CA SER A 874 3.17 -50.22 -31.07
C SER A 874 1.83 -49.67 -30.52
N GLY A 875 1.81 -49.11 -29.30
CA GLY A 875 0.63 -48.54 -28.66
C GLY A 875 -0.38 -49.55 -28.07
N TYR A 876 -0.09 -50.84 -28.09
CA TYR A 876 -0.99 -51.89 -27.59
C TYR A 876 -0.60 -52.36 -26.19
N LEU A 877 -1.59 -52.80 -25.40
CA LEU A 877 -1.36 -53.48 -24.13
C LEU A 877 -0.95 -54.93 -24.40
N LEU A 878 0.18 -55.38 -23.86
CA LEU A 878 0.59 -56.78 -23.96
C LEU A 878 0.05 -57.57 -22.77
N VAL A 879 -0.56 -58.72 -23.05
CA VAL A 879 -1.09 -59.62 -22.02
C VAL A 879 0.02 -59.96 -21.03
N GLY A 880 -0.17 -59.57 -19.78
CA GLY A 880 0.78 -59.79 -18.70
C GLY A 880 1.55 -58.62 -18.18
N ASP A 881 1.51 -57.49 -18.88
CA ASP A 881 2.11 -56.26 -18.38
C ASP A 881 1.39 -55.84 -17.10
N ARG A 882 2.13 -55.25 -16.16
CA ARG A 882 1.54 -54.69 -14.94
C ARG A 882 1.42 -53.18 -15.08
N LEU A 883 0.20 -52.68 -14.93
CA LEU A 883 -0.13 -51.26 -14.89
C LEU A 883 -0.26 -50.83 -13.44
N LEU A 884 0.50 -49.81 -13.04
CA LEU A 884 0.26 -49.09 -11.78
C LEU A 884 -1.14 -48.48 -11.85
N LEU A 885 -1.89 -48.56 -10.74
CA LEU A 885 -3.21 -47.95 -10.58
C LEU A 885 -3.29 -47.08 -9.32
N PRO A 886 -4.11 -46.01 -9.32
CA PRO A 886 -4.45 -45.27 -8.11
C PRO A 886 -5.22 -46.15 -7.12
N ARG A 887 -5.11 -45.90 -5.81
CA ARG A 887 -5.96 -46.60 -4.83
C ARG A 887 -7.41 -46.15 -4.99
N ALA A 888 -8.31 -47.11 -4.92
CA ALA A 888 -9.74 -46.87 -5.05
C ALA A 888 -10.48 -47.25 -3.77
N ILE A 889 -11.55 -46.53 -3.50
CA ILE A 889 -12.56 -46.88 -2.50
C ILE A 889 -13.71 -47.55 -3.25
N VAL A 890 -14.02 -48.78 -2.86
CA VAL A 890 -15.13 -49.55 -3.42
C VAL A 890 -16.36 -49.27 -2.56
N ILE A 891 -17.45 -48.81 -3.17
CA ILE A 891 -18.68 -48.42 -2.49
C ILE A 891 -19.80 -49.36 -2.93
N ASP A 892 -20.37 -50.09 -1.98
CA ASP A 892 -21.55 -50.92 -2.21
C ASP A 892 -22.81 -50.04 -2.21
N GLN A 893 -23.40 -49.86 -3.38
CA GLN A 893 -24.59 -49.02 -3.57
C GLN A 893 -25.82 -49.53 -2.81
N THR A 894 -25.87 -50.81 -2.44
CA THR A 894 -27.06 -51.43 -1.84
C THR A 894 -27.09 -51.32 -0.33
N GLN A 895 -25.92 -51.28 0.31
CA GLN A 895 -25.80 -51.25 1.77
C GLN A 895 -25.35 -49.90 2.32
N GLU A 896 -24.66 -49.09 1.50
CA GLU A 896 -23.97 -47.88 1.96
C GLU A 896 -24.45 -46.60 1.27
N SER A 897 -25.66 -46.54 0.72
CA SER A 897 -26.20 -45.31 0.13
C SER A 897 -27.62 -44.97 0.58
N VAL A 898 -27.90 -43.69 0.76
CA VAL A 898 -29.26 -43.15 0.93
C VAL A 898 -29.73 -42.52 -0.37
N VAL A 899 -31.04 -42.50 -0.61
CA VAL A 899 -31.61 -41.89 -1.81
C VAL A 899 -32.10 -40.49 -1.50
N HIS A 900 -31.55 -39.51 -2.20
CA HIS A 900 -31.92 -38.11 -2.16
C HIS A 900 -32.75 -37.78 -3.40
N THR A 901 -33.94 -37.20 -3.22
CA THR A 901 -34.80 -36.77 -4.32
C THR A 901 -34.55 -35.30 -4.61
N VAL A 902 -34.11 -34.97 -5.82
CA VAL A 902 -33.78 -33.60 -6.22
C VAL A 902 -35.03 -32.71 -6.13
N ALA A 903 -34.96 -31.64 -5.36
CA ALA A 903 -35.98 -30.60 -5.28
C ALA A 903 -35.79 -29.50 -6.35
N GLU A 904 -36.81 -28.66 -6.53
CA GLU A 904 -36.75 -27.56 -7.48
C GLU A 904 -35.68 -26.52 -7.08
N GLY A 905 -34.74 -26.25 -8.00
CA GLY A 905 -33.61 -25.35 -7.77
C GLY A 905 -32.37 -26.00 -7.16
N GLU A 906 -32.41 -27.29 -6.81
CA GLU A 906 -31.21 -27.99 -6.33
C GLU A 906 -30.21 -28.28 -7.45
N SER A 907 -28.93 -28.15 -7.10
CA SER A 907 -27.78 -28.49 -7.92
C SER A 907 -27.08 -29.71 -7.31
N TRP A 908 -26.25 -30.41 -8.09
CA TRP A 908 -25.41 -31.51 -7.56
C TRP A 908 -24.64 -31.11 -6.31
N THR A 909 -24.30 -29.84 -6.25
CA THR A 909 -23.51 -29.21 -5.23
C THR A 909 -24.28 -28.87 -3.98
N SER A 910 -25.49 -28.30 -4.12
CA SER A 910 -26.37 -28.10 -2.96
C SER A 910 -26.82 -29.41 -2.34
N ILE A 911 -26.77 -30.51 -3.10
CA ILE A 911 -27.07 -31.87 -2.61
C ILE A 911 -25.84 -32.51 -1.98
N ALA A 912 -24.61 -32.26 -2.47
CA ALA A 912 -23.40 -32.83 -1.89
C ALA A 912 -23.04 -32.20 -0.52
N ASP A 913 -23.23 -30.89 -0.37
CA ASP A 913 -22.80 -30.11 0.81
C ASP A 913 -23.40 -30.63 2.15
N PRO A 914 -24.71 -30.95 2.26
CA PRO A 914 -25.29 -31.45 3.51
C PRO A 914 -24.77 -32.81 3.98
N TYR A 915 -24.12 -33.56 3.08
CA TYR A 915 -23.56 -34.89 3.38
C TYR A 915 -22.03 -34.88 3.47
N ASP A 916 -21.39 -33.71 3.33
CA ASP A 916 -19.94 -33.54 3.33
C ASP A 916 -19.22 -34.47 2.33
N LEU A 917 -19.82 -34.64 1.14
CA LEU A 917 -19.28 -35.53 0.11
C LEU A 917 -18.53 -34.75 -0.97
N PRO A 918 -17.40 -35.25 -1.47
CA PRO A 918 -16.80 -34.72 -2.69
C PRO A 918 -17.80 -34.81 -3.85
N LEU A 919 -18.01 -33.71 -4.58
CA LEU A 919 -18.92 -33.68 -5.73
C LEU A 919 -18.63 -34.82 -6.72
N ARG A 920 -17.35 -35.12 -6.98
CA ARG A 920 -16.96 -36.20 -7.88
C ARG A 920 -17.46 -37.55 -7.41
N LEU A 921 -17.49 -37.79 -6.10
CA LEU A 921 -18.05 -39.02 -5.55
C LEU A 921 -19.55 -39.09 -5.85
N LEU A 922 -20.31 -38.02 -5.57
CA LEU A 922 -21.74 -37.97 -5.83
C LEU A 922 -22.09 -38.11 -7.32
N LEU A 923 -21.29 -37.54 -8.21
CA LEU A 923 -21.42 -37.70 -9.66
C LEU A 923 -21.11 -39.14 -10.10
N THR A 924 -20.03 -39.72 -9.57
CA THR A 924 -19.61 -41.10 -9.86
C THR A 924 -20.67 -42.08 -9.37
N THR A 925 -21.41 -41.73 -8.31
CA THR A 925 -22.47 -42.58 -7.76
C THR A 925 -23.81 -42.50 -8.47
N ASN A 926 -23.96 -41.53 -9.37
CA ASN A 926 -25.21 -41.26 -10.09
C ASN A 926 -25.01 -41.07 -11.60
N PRO A 927 -24.26 -41.94 -12.29
CA PRO A 927 -23.87 -41.70 -13.68
C PRO A 927 -25.07 -41.57 -14.62
N GLU A 928 -26.16 -42.30 -14.35
CA GLU A 928 -27.39 -42.31 -15.15
C GLU A 928 -28.17 -40.99 -15.09
N VAL A 929 -27.94 -40.18 -14.06
CA VAL A 929 -28.62 -38.90 -13.85
C VAL A 929 -27.75 -37.72 -14.31
N VAL A 930 -26.44 -37.95 -14.52
CA VAL A 930 -25.51 -36.92 -15.00
C VAL A 930 -25.77 -36.62 -16.49
N ARG A 931 -26.29 -35.42 -16.76
CA ARG A 931 -26.54 -34.91 -18.11
C ARG A 931 -25.47 -33.92 -18.56
N ALA A 932 -25.45 -33.56 -19.85
CA ALA A 932 -24.61 -32.47 -20.36
C ALA A 932 -24.83 -31.20 -19.52
N PHE A 933 -23.74 -30.51 -19.17
CA PHE A 933 -23.71 -29.35 -18.27
C PHE A 933 -24.14 -29.62 -16.82
N TYR A 934 -24.17 -30.89 -16.39
CA TYR A 934 -24.50 -31.29 -15.01
C TYR A 934 -25.88 -30.81 -14.53
N ILE A 935 -26.86 -30.75 -15.44
CA ILE A 935 -28.22 -30.27 -15.10
C ILE A 935 -29.01 -31.39 -14.39
N LEU A 936 -29.49 -31.10 -13.18
CA LEU A 936 -30.47 -31.93 -12.46
C LEU A 936 -31.90 -31.50 -12.77
N ARG A 937 -32.84 -32.44 -12.76
CA ARG A 937 -34.28 -32.15 -12.84
C ARG A 937 -34.96 -32.43 -11.50
N PRO A 938 -35.95 -31.61 -11.10
CA PRO A 938 -36.76 -31.90 -9.93
C PRO A 938 -37.40 -33.30 -10.07
N GLY A 939 -37.26 -34.13 -9.04
CA GLY A 939 -37.70 -35.52 -9.00
C GLY A 939 -36.65 -36.56 -9.42
N ASP A 940 -35.48 -36.14 -9.92
CA ASP A 940 -34.35 -37.06 -10.13
C ASP A 940 -33.99 -37.73 -8.78
N GLN A 941 -33.68 -39.03 -8.81
CA GLN A 941 -33.32 -39.81 -7.62
C GLN A 941 -31.80 -40.01 -7.60
N LEU A 942 -31.12 -39.40 -6.64
CA LEU A 942 -29.67 -39.49 -6.46
C LEU A 942 -29.33 -40.42 -5.30
N ARG A 943 -28.43 -41.37 -5.51
CA ARG A 943 -27.79 -42.19 -4.49
C ARG A 943 -26.62 -41.43 -3.87
N VAL A 944 -26.73 -41.16 -2.58
CA VAL A 944 -25.75 -40.46 -1.75
C VAL A 944 -25.06 -41.49 -0.84
N PRO A 945 -23.76 -41.77 -1.01
CA PRO A 945 -23.03 -42.69 -0.15
C PRO A 945 -23.01 -42.24 1.32
N VAL A 946 -23.22 -43.16 2.25
CA VAL A 946 -23.25 -42.94 3.71
C VAL A 946 -21.90 -43.27 4.36
N SER A 947 -21.10 -44.17 3.76
CA SER A 947 -19.87 -44.70 4.38
C SER A 947 -18.65 -43.76 4.36
N LEU A 948 -18.70 -42.67 3.57
CA LEU A 948 -17.59 -41.70 3.47
C LEU A 948 -17.82 -40.40 4.25
N SER A 949 -19.04 -40.11 4.70
CA SER A 949 -19.31 -38.93 5.56
C SER A 949 -18.91 -39.15 7.02
N GLN A 950 -18.65 -40.40 7.44
CA GLN A 950 -18.22 -40.76 8.79
C GLN A 950 -16.71 -41.05 8.91
N SER A 951 -16.00 -41.25 7.81
CA SER A 951 -14.56 -41.53 7.81
C SER A 951 -13.67 -40.28 7.72
N VAL A 952 -14.28 -39.09 7.73
CA VAL A 952 -13.62 -37.77 7.72
C VAL A 952 -13.41 -37.20 9.15
N GLU A 953 -13.78 -37.92 10.21
CA GLU A 953 -13.34 -37.56 11.56
C GLU A 953 -11.81 -37.73 11.72
N LEU A 954 -11.11 -36.58 11.66
CA LEU A 954 -9.79 -36.26 12.21
C LEU A 954 -8.64 -37.22 11.87
N ARG A 955 -7.88 -36.87 10.84
CA ARG A 955 -6.42 -37.10 10.78
C ARG A 955 -5.70 -35.82 10.44
#